data_AF-A0A316QPS8-F1
#
_entry.id   AF-A0A316QPS8-F1
#
_cell.length_a   1.000
_cell.length_b   1.000
_cell.length_c   1.000
_cell.angle_alpha   90.00
_cell.angle_beta   90.00
_cell.angle_gamma   90.00
#
_symmetry.space_group_name_H-M   'P 1'
#
loop_
_entity.id
_entity.type
_entity.pdbx_description
1 polymer ?
#
loop_
_entity_poly.entity_id
_entity_poly.type
_entity_poly.pdbx_seq_one_letter_code
_entity_poly.pdbx_strand_id
1 'polypeptide(L)'
;MGRGAGRVGIGGKMKKLRLLTVIALIACYLLSAVACAGGGAVLETPTGLWVEPADLILNWDEVENASKYKVDINGEQKDTRRTSYPLSSLKAGAYTLRVKALGDGKNFSDSEWSVSYEFVRDPETGLSYRLTEDEKAYKVTSGTTAEGAVTIENSYRGKPVVAIAENAFYNANRVTSVAIGDNVTAIGKSAFYNCAGLESVTLPESLVSIGENAFQSCRSLKEITIPANVTKIEDGTFTRSAIERIVLPEALVSIGEAAFAYCPNLKEITLGSNVAEIGASAFRECTSLTSVVLPDSLIQLSEKTFLDCTALTAVDFGSGVRYLGSYVFQGCTSLKNIAFPENIEMIGTSCFYGCSALSDISLGAGVSFIGATAFGETEFLQSREGVVYLGDTNKWLIVNKDIENKDIEIAGDTYGIAAYAFHGNKFESVKIPDSVQLVNTAAFYQCQEMLGATIGNGVTELSSSMFSGCSKLTYVTFGANVQRIGSSAFSGCTLLQEIDIPDTVTSIGKNAFYNTALWNAAGATLIYADNWLVGDAKEPSDKPYSVSIKEGTVGIADYVFSQKDVGGVTFSDGIKYIGEGAFSWSFLGYNGKVEIPASVTEIRDYTFYSCYYLQNVYLPNSVTKVGRSVFYNCVSLTNVHLPTEITEISDYSFFGCRSLKMLAIPDKVQRIGMAAFYWCISLGWEEGPLKDEYSSLKLVLPESLEEIGDYAFYRSGLSEIEFGKNLKKIGRSAFYENWNLKSVSLPAGVTEISDYAFYGCSSLERISMPNVEKIGRSSFYGCSSLKNLALPATLKSIGQMAFQDCFALETLVIPASVEKIGDFAFLCGDVLTIFSERAEAGENWSRLWNMRNRPVLWGCTLSADKTYVVSFTMNDSVENYTAENGINAPYRAGYTFDGWVSAQKDYDAKDVYQAPNGTALSALWTEGDPEPDPVPSPTPPPFVEEEE
;
A
#
# COMPACT_ATOMS: atom_id res chain seq x y z
N MET A 1 -14.96 -51.44 -3.03
CA MET A 1 -15.36 -51.74 -4.42
C MET A 1 -14.14 -51.55 -5.32
N GLY A 2 -13.95 -52.42 -6.32
CA GLY A 2 -13.02 -52.18 -7.43
C GLY A 2 -11.68 -52.89 -7.37
N ARG A 3 -11.66 -54.14 -7.86
CA ARG A 3 -10.45 -54.83 -8.36
C ARG A 3 -10.00 -54.18 -9.68
N GLY A 4 -8.71 -54.22 -9.98
CA GLY A 4 -8.18 -53.94 -11.31
C GLY A 4 -6.77 -54.46 -11.48
N ALA A 5 -6.64 -55.71 -11.92
CA ALA A 5 -5.39 -56.28 -12.42
C ALA A 5 -5.22 -55.92 -13.90
N GLY A 6 -3.99 -55.59 -14.30
CA GLY A 6 -3.62 -55.42 -15.70
C GLY A 6 -2.13 -55.70 -15.89
N ARG A 7 -1.80 -56.93 -16.29
CA ARG A 7 -0.53 -57.27 -16.94
C ARG A 7 -0.58 -56.82 -18.40
N VAL A 8 0.59 -56.53 -18.98
CA VAL A 8 1.16 -57.07 -20.23
C VAL A 8 2.02 -55.99 -20.92
N GLY A 9 3.25 -56.36 -21.32
CA GLY A 9 4.05 -55.59 -22.26
C GLY A 9 5.54 -55.96 -22.29
N ILE A 10 5.88 -57.17 -22.77
CA ILE A 10 7.25 -57.54 -23.17
C ILE A 10 7.48 -57.06 -24.61
N GLY A 11 8.64 -56.47 -24.91
CA GLY A 11 9.06 -56.31 -26.31
C GLY A 11 10.31 -55.47 -26.57
N GLY A 12 11.49 -56.12 -26.61
CA GLY A 12 12.31 -56.08 -27.84
C GLY A 12 13.60 -55.25 -27.91
N LYS A 13 14.71 -56.01 -27.96
CA LYS A 13 15.88 -55.92 -28.88
C LYS A 13 17.08 -54.99 -28.56
N MET A 14 18.14 -55.67 -28.09
CA MET A 14 19.48 -55.84 -28.70
C MET A 14 20.20 -54.64 -29.34
N LYS A 15 21.46 -54.39 -28.91
CA LYS A 15 22.67 -54.74 -29.71
C LYS A 15 24.02 -54.48 -28.99
N LYS A 16 24.81 -55.56 -28.99
CA LYS A 16 26.27 -55.68 -29.27
C LYS A 16 27.33 -55.20 -28.25
N LEU A 17 27.79 -56.21 -27.50
CA LEU A 17 29.21 -56.50 -27.22
C LEU A 17 30.05 -56.62 -28.51
N ARG A 18 31.29 -56.10 -28.48
CA ARG A 18 32.57 -56.80 -28.75
C ARG A 18 33.70 -55.77 -28.49
N LEU A 19 34.59 -55.96 -27.52
CA LEU A 19 35.61 -57.01 -27.36
C LEU A 19 36.76 -56.85 -28.38
N LEU A 20 37.98 -57.08 -27.87
CA LEU A 20 39.25 -57.43 -28.55
C LEU A 20 40.05 -56.20 -29.02
N THR A 21 41.36 -56.01 -28.78
CA THR A 21 42.48 -56.87 -28.33
C THR A 21 43.69 -55.92 -28.20
N VAL A 22 44.69 -56.06 -27.34
CA VAL A 22 45.90 -56.91 -27.43
C VAL A 22 46.73 -56.43 -26.24
N ILE A 23 47.12 -57.26 -25.30
CA ILE A 23 48.49 -57.79 -25.11
C ILE A 23 48.28 -59.00 -24.17
N ALA A 24 48.29 -60.21 -24.70
CA ALA A 24 49.44 -61.13 -24.69
C ALA A 24 49.86 -61.51 -23.25
N LEU A 25 49.42 -62.66 -22.74
CA LEU A 25 50.12 -63.95 -22.85
C LEU A 25 51.57 -63.89 -22.32
N ILE A 26 51.78 -64.47 -21.13
CA ILE A 26 52.95 -65.17 -20.56
C ILE A 26 52.58 -65.35 -19.07
N ALA A 27 52.48 -66.50 -18.40
CA ALA A 27 52.73 -67.89 -18.70
C ALA A 27 51.97 -68.75 -17.66
N CYS A 28 51.54 -69.94 -18.06
CA CYS A 28 51.03 -70.98 -17.16
C CYS A 28 52.15 -71.96 -16.74
N TYR A 29 51.92 -72.69 -15.63
CA TYR A 29 52.63 -73.88 -15.10
C TYR A 29 53.97 -73.58 -14.37
N LEU A 30 54.26 -73.92 -13.09
CA LEU A 30 53.85 -75.03 -12.20
C LEU A 30 54.21 -74.76 -10.72
N LEU A 31 53.31 -75.18 -9.81
CA LEU A 31 53.53 -75.87 -8.52
C LEU A 31 54.71 -75.45 -7.60
N SER A 32 54.38 -74.83 -6.47
CA SER A 32 54.89 -75.25 -5.15
C SER A 32 53.83 -74.98 -4.07
N ALA A 33 53.75 -75.91 -3.11
CA ALA A 33 52.68 -76.07 -2.16
C ALA A 33 52.85 -75.26 -0.87
N VAL A 34 51.71 -75.09 -0.17
CA VAL A 34 51.48 -75.13 1.29
C VAL A 34 50.80 -73.88 1.87
N ALA A 35 49.50 -74.06 2.13
CA ALA A 35 48.64 -73.52 3.18
C ALA A 35 48.89 -72.12 3.78
N CYS A 36 47.90 -71.24 3.60
CA CYS A 36 47.35 -70.44 4.70
C CYS A 36 45.83 -70.29 4.53
N ALA A 37 45.16 -70.17 5.68
CA ALA A 37 43.73 -70.35 5.91
C ALA A 37 42.83 -69.33 5.19
N GLY A 38 41.56 -69.71 5.05
CA GLY A 38 40.54 -68.96 4.33
C GLY A 38 40.32 -67.53 4.82
N GLY A 39 40.08 -66.64 3.87
CA GLY A 39 39.43 -65.36 4.07
C GLY A 39 38.44 -65.16 2.94
N GLY A 40 37.15 -65.11 3.26
CA GLY A 40 36.14 -64.61 2.32
C GLY A 40 36.45 -63.17 1.92
N ALA A 41 35.88 -62.68 0.81
CA ALA A 41 36.01 -61.27 0.46
C ALA A 41 35.38 -60.38 1.55
N VAL A 42 36.02 -59.26 1.90
CA VAL A 42 35.48 -58.33 2.91
C VAL A 42 34.34 -57.54 2.29
N LEU A 43 33.20 -57.45 2.98
CA LEU A 43 32.06 -56.63 2.53
C LEU A 43 32.42 -55.14 2.54
N GLU A 44 31.82 -54.39 1.60
CA GLU A 44 31.94 -52.93 1.58
C GLU A 44 31.34 -52.31 2.85
N THR A 45 31.89 -51.17 3.26
CA THR A 45 31.42 -50.45 4.45
C THR A 45 30.11 -49.72 4.12
N PRO A 46 29.04 -49.85 4.93
CA PRO A 46 27.79 -49.11 4.70
C PRO A 46 28.01 -47.60 4.59
N THR A 47 27.44 -47.00 3.55
CA THR A 47 27.46 -45.55 3.28
C THR A 47 26.04 -44.97 3.27
N GLY A 48 25.93 -43.65 3.13
CA GLY A 48 24.62 -42.99 2.97
C GLY A 48 23.74 -43.03 4.21
N LEU A 49 24.32 -43.00 5.42
CA LEU A 49 23.53 -42.96 6.66
C LEU A 49 22.77 -41.63 6.78
N TRP A 50 21.46 -41.70 7.00
CA TRP A 50 20.64 -40.54 7.34
C TRP A 50 19.43 -40.96 8.18
N VAL A 51 18.92 -40.05 9.02
CA VAL A 51 17.69 -40.28 9.79
C VAL A 51 16.55 -39.51 9.14
N GLU A 52 15.47 -40.21 8.81
CA GLU A 52 14.19 -39.60 8.41
C GLU A 52 13.56 -38.95 9.65
N PRO A 53 13.51 -37.61 9.75
CA PRO A 53 13.11 -36.95 10.99
C PRO A 53 11.64 -37.17 11.35
N ALA A 54 10.77 -37.37 10.36
CA ALA A 54 9.34 -37.56 10.58
C ALA A 54 9.00 -38.93 11.18
N ASP A 55 9.68 -39.98 10.71
CA ASP A 55 9.41 -41.37 11.12
C ASP A 55 10.40 -41.90 12.17
N LEU A 56 11.44 -41.12 12.47
CA LEU A 56 12.57 -41.52 13.33
C LEU A 56 13.17 -42.84 12.87
N ILE A 57 13.52 -42.94 11.58
CA ILE A 57 14.11 -44.15 10.99
C ILE A 57 15.51 -43.82 10.49
N LEU A 58 16.52 -44.53 11.00
CA LEU A 58 17.86 -44.54 10.41
C LEU A 58 17.85 -45.38 9.14
N ASN A 59 18.33 -44.84 8.03
CA ASN A 59 18.45 -45.51 6.73
C ASN A 59 19.92 -45.50 6.25
N TRP A 60 20.29 -46.46 5.39
CA TRP A 60 21.60 -46.53 4.74
C TRP A 60 21.51 -47.29 3.41
N ASP A 61 22.55 -47.17 2.58
CA ASP A 61 22.62 -47.85 1.27
C ASP A 61 22.78 -49.37 1.43
N GLU A 62 22.15 -50.15 0.56
CA GLU A 62 22.29 -51.62 0.59
C GLU A 62 23.71 -52.05 0.17
N VAL A 63 24.35 -52.87 1.02
CA VAL A 63 25.64 -53.50 0.73
C VAL A 63 25.42 -54.87 0.09
N GLU A 64 25.93 -55.04 -1.13
CA GLU A 64 25.78 -56.28 -1.90
C GLU A 64 26.41 -57.48 -1.15
N ASN A 65 25.70 -58.61 -1.12
CA ASN A 65 26.09 -59.85 -0.41
C ASN A 65 26.08 -59.78 1.13
N ALA A 66 25.64 -58.67 1.73
CA ALA A 66 25.42 -58.60 3.18
C ALA A 66 24.25 -59.51 3.62
N SER A 67 24.47 -60.34 4.63
CA SER A 67 23.44 -61.27 5.14
C SER A 67 22.48 -60.61 6.15
N LYS A 68 22.97 -59.58 6.85
CA LYS A 68 22.28 -58.72 7.81
C LYS A 68 23.19 -57.53 8.16
N TYR A 69 22.67 -56.59 8.92
CA TYR A 69 23.38 -55.42 9.43
C TYR A 69 23.38 -55.41 10.95
N LYS A 70 24.34 -54.68 11.51
CA LYS A 70 24.40 -54.34 12.92
C LYS A 70 24.43 -52.83 13.08
N VAL A 71 23.55 -52.31 13.92
CA VAL A 71 23.43 -50.89 14.25
C VAL A 71 23.97 -50.67 15.65
N ASP A 72 24.89 -49.73 15.79
CA ASP A 72 25.44 -49.27 17.06
C ASP A 72 24.77 -47.93 17.42
N ILE A 73 24.20 -47.86 18.61
CA ILE A 73 23.58 -46.65 19.16
C ILE A 73 24.30 -46.34 20.47
N ASN A 74 25.19 -45.35 20.49
CA ASN A 74 26.03 -45.02 21.66
C ASN A 74 26.77 -46.24 22.26
N GLY A 75 27.22 -47.18 21.43
CA GLY A 75 27.90 -48.41 21.87
C GLY A 75 26.99 -49.61 22.16
N GLU A 76 25.66 -49.45 22.14
CA GLU A 76 24.71 -50.57 22.23
C GLU A 76 24.39 -51.13 20.83
N GLN A 77 24.68 -52.41 20.62
CA GLN A 77 24.59 -53.05 19.30
C GLN A 77 23.30 -53.85 19.12
N LYS A 78 22.63 -53.66 17.98
CA LYS A 78 21.39 -54.34 17.59
C LYS A 78 21.49 -54.88 16.16
N ASP A 79 21.03 -56.10 15.93
CA ASP A 79 21.01 -56.71 14.59
C ASP A 79 19.70 -56.34 13.84
N THR A 80 19.78 -56.15 12.53
CA THR A 80 18.63 -55.98 11.63
C THR A 80 18.90 -56.60 10.26
N ARG A 81 17.85 -57.06 9.57
CA ARG A 81 17.95 -57.58 8.19
C ARG A 81 17.50 -56.57 7.13
N ARG A 82 17.08 -55.39 7.56
CA ARG A 82 16.66 -54.30 6.68
C ARG A 82 17.81 -53.31 6.55
N THR A 83 17.79 -52.50 5.50
CA THR A 83 18.63 -51.32 5.33
C THR A 83 18.11 -50.10 6.11
N SER A 84 17.40 -50.37 7.21
CA SER A 84 16.86 -49.35 8.10
C SER A 84 16.66 -49.87 9.53
N TYR A 85 16.59 -48.93 10.49
CA TYR A 85 16.37 -49.21 11.91
C TYR A 85 15.50 -48.14 12.59
N PRO A 86 14.41 -48.50 13.30
CA PRO A 86 13.54 -47.54 13.97
C PRO A 86 14.18 -47.01 15.26
N LEU A 87 14.16 -45.69 15.42
CA LEU A 87 14.68 -44.95 16.57
C LEU A 87 13.56 -44.43 17.51
N SER A 88 12.29 -44.77 17.22
CA SER A 88 11.10 -44.29 17.93
C SER A 88 11.02 -44.69 19.41
N SER A 89 11.86 -45.62 19.89
CA SER A 89 11.95 -46.02 21.30
C SER A 89 13.02 -45.31 22.13
N LEU A 90 13.92 -44.55 21.49
CA LEU A 90 14.96 -43.78 22.18
C LEU A 90 14.35 -42.76 23.16
N LYS A 91 15.11 -42.24 24.12
CA LYS A 91 14.65 -41.06 24.90
C LYS A 91 15.21 -39.79 24.28
N ALA A 92 14.70 -38.63 24.66
CA ALA A 92 15.33 -37.36 24.28
C ALA A 92 16.82 -37.37 24.67
N GLY A 93 17.70 -36.94 23.77
CA GLY A 93 19.15 -37.00 23.97
C GLY A 93 19.96 -37.11 22.69
N ALA A 94 21.28 -36.98 22.80
CA ALA A 94 22.22 -37.14 21.70
C ALA A 94 22.69 -38.60 21.56
N TYR A 95 22.79 -39.06 20.32
CA TYR A 95 23.14 -40.41 19.94
C TYR A 95 24.13 -40.41 18.78
N THR A 96 25.23 -41.11 18.96
CA THR A 96 26.14 -41.50 17.89
C THR A 96 25.67 -42.82 17.30
N LEU A 97 25.35 -42.82 16.00
CA LEU A 97 24.85 -43.98 15.26
C LEU A 97 25.91 -44.51 14.29
N ARG A 98 26.13 -45.83 14.23
CA ARG A 98 26.97 -46.47 13.21
C ARG A 98 26.33 -47.75 12.71
N VAL A 99 26.65 -48.15 11.48
CA VAL A 99 26.14 -49.38 10.87
C VAL A 99 27.29 -50.22 10.31
N LYS A 100 27.21 -51.53 10.49
CA LYS A 100 28.15 -52.53 9.97
C LYS A 100 27.40 -53.59 9.17
N ALA A 101 27.89 -53.94 7.98
CA ALA A 101 27.35 -55.06 7.20
C ALA A 101 27.98 -56.37 7.68
N LEU A 102 27.18 -57.42 7.87
CA LEU A 102 27.63 -58.71 8.38
C LEU A 102 27.63 -59.77 7.26
N GLY A 103 28.78 -60.40 7.09
CA GLY A 103 28.99 -61.46 6.09
C GLY A 103 28.33 -62.77 6.49
N ASP A 104 28.32 -63.75 5.57
CA ASP A 104 27.78 -65.09 5.83
C ASP A 104 28.75 -65.99 6.62
N GLY A 105 29.95 -65.49 6.94
CA GLY A 105 30.99 -66.19 7.68
C GLY A 105 31.64 -67.35 6.91
N LYS A 106 31.32 -67.51 5.61
CA LYS A 106 31.85 -68.57 4.75
C LYS A 106 32.55 -68.00 3.52
N ASN A 107 31.86 -67.13 2.79
CA ASN A 107 32.31 -66.54 1.53
C ASN A 107 32.64 -65.06 1.67
N PHE A 108 32.01 -64.38 2.64
CA PHE A 108 32.24 -62.96 2.94
C PHE A 108 32.44 -62.73 4.45
N SER A 109 33.44 -61.93 4.80
CA SER A 109 33.62 -61.43 6.17
C SER A 109 32.92 -60.09 6.37
N ASP A 110 32.60 -59.74 7.62
CA ASP A 110 31.96 -58.45 7.94
C ASP A 110 32.75 -57.24 7.42
N SER A 111 32.04 -56.15 7.14
CA SER A 111 32.64 -54.86 6.79
C SER A 111 33.29 -54.18 8.01
N GLU A 112 33.96 -53.05 7.81
CA GLU A 112 34.21 -52.11 8.93
C GLU A 112 32.91 -51.39 9.34
N TRP A 113 32.94 -50.68 10.48
CA TRP A 113 31.85 -49.79 10.86
C TRP A 113 31.81 -48.57 9.92
N SER A 114 30.61 -48.11 9.59
CA SER A 114 30.41 -46.83 8.92
C SER A 114 31.03 -45.69 9.73
N VAL A 115 31.26 -44.56 9.05
CA VAL A 115 31.43 -43.27 9.73
C VAL A 115 30.24 -43.02 10.67
N SER A 116 30.55 -42.43 11.84
CA SER A 116 29.55 -42.05 12.83
C SER A 116 28.57 -41.01 12.26
N TYR A 117 27.29 -41.22 12.53
CA TYR A 117 26.21 -40.29 12.26
C TYR A 117 25.66 -39.76 13.59
N GLU A 118 25.80 -38.47 13.84
CA GLU A 118 25.28 -37.84 15.06
C GLU A 118 23.80 -37.50 14.91
N PHE A 119 22.98 -38.01 15.82
CA PHE A 119 21.53 -37.85 15.85
C PHE A 119 21.08 -37.32 17.21
N VAL A 120 20.20 -36.32 17.23
CA VAL A 120 19.59 -35.82 18.46
C VAL A 120 18.10 -36.15 18.43
N ARG A 121 17.62 -36.89 19.43
CA ARG A 121 16.18 -37.06 19.67
C ARG A 121 15.66 -35.90 20.49
N ASP A 122 14.66 -35.21 19.95
CA ASP A 122 14.03 -34.08 20.61
C ASP A 122 13.12 -34.53 21.79
N PRO A 123 12.87 -33.66 22.79
CA PRO A 123 11.92 -33.92 23.86
C PRO A 123 10.47 -34.03 23.34
N GLU A 124 9.67 -34.90 23.96
CA GLU A 124 8.24 -35.05 23.65
C GLU A 124 7.45 -33.89 24.28
N THR A 125 7.51 -32.72 23.64
CA THR A 125 6.83 -31.49 24.11
C THR A 125 5.43 -31.31 23.52
N GLY A 126 5.04 -32.15 22.55
CA GLY A 126 3.85 -31.92 21.74
C GLY A 126 3.97 -30.75 20.76
N LEU A 127 5.19 -30.21 20.59
CA LEU A 127 5.47 -29.09 19.68
C LEU A 127 6.14 -29.57 18.40
N SER A 128 5.78 -28.95 17.28
CA SER A 128 6.43 -29.11 15.98
C SER A 128 7.17 -27.82 15.62
N TYR A 129 8.38 -27.96 15.08
CA TYR A 129 9.23 -26.84 14.69
C TYR A 129 9.54 -26.86 13.20
N ARG A 130 9.68 -25.69 12.59
CA ARG A 130 10.17 -25.51 11.21
C ARG A 130 11.35 -24.56 11.20
N LEU A 131 12.40 -24.93 10.46
CA LEU A 131 13.57 -24.09 10.25
C LEU A 131 13.19 -22.84 9.43
N THR A 132 13.78 -21.69 9.73
CA THR A 132 13.64 -20.46 8.93
C THR A 132 14.30 -20.62 7.56
N GLU A 133 13.89 -19.80 6.57
CA GLU A 133 14.39 -19.88 5.19
C GLU A 133 15.90 -19.62 5.08
N ASP A 134 16.45 -18.82 5.98
CA ASP A 134 17.89 -18.55 6.09
C ASP A 134 18.66 -19.63 6.88
N GLU A 135 17.95 -20.67 7.34
CA GLU A 135 18.45 -21.77 8.13
C GLU A 135 19.06 -21.40 9.49
N LYS A 136 18.84 -20.19 10.00
CA LYS A 136 19.49 -19.73 11.25
C LYS A 136 18.69 -19.97 12.53
N ALA A 137 17.37 -20.14 12.44
CA ALA A 137 16.49 -20.23 13.59
C ALA A 137 15.32 -21.19 13.36
N TYR A 138 14.53 -21.45 14.40
CA TYR A 138 13.29 -22.24 14.32
C TYR A 138 12.06 -21.42 14.71
N LYS A 139 10.91 -21.80 14.14
CA LYS A 139 9.59 -21.36 14.58
C LYS A 139 8.74 -22.56 15.02
N VAL A 140 7.92 -22.38 16.05
CA VAL A 140 6.91 -23.38 16.45
C VAL A 140 5.76 -23.33 15.45
N THR A 141 5.46 -24.44 14.78
CA THR A 141 4.41 -24.52 13.74
C THR A 141 3.17 -25.30 14.15
N SER A 142 3.23 -26.10 15.21
CA SER A 142 2.06 -26.77 15.79
C SER A 142 2.34 -27.10 17.26
N GLY A 143 1.34 -26.94 18.12
CA GLY A 143 1.32 -27.35 19.52
C GLY A 143 -0.01 -28.00 19.90
N THR A 144 -0.79 -28.44 18.92
CA THR A 144 -2.16 -28.98 19.11
C THR A 144 -2.21 -30.34 19.79
N THR A 145 -1.10 -31.08 19.79
CA THR A 145 -0.96 -32.34 20.52
C THR A 145 -0.40 -32.15 21.93
N ALA A 146 -0.02 -30.92 22.31
CA ALA A 146 0.45 -30.60 23.64
C ALA A 146 -0.71 -30.55 24.65
N GLU A 147 -0.40 -30.85 25.91
CA GLU A 147 -1.38 -30.93 27.00
C GLU A 147 -0.80 -30.38 28.30
N GLY A 148 -1.64 -29.73 29.12
CA GLY A 148 -1.23 -29.13 30.38
C GLY A 148 -0.31 -27.92 30.19
N ALA A 149 0.72 -27.81 31.02
CA ALA A 149 1.71 -26.74 30.94
C ALA A 149 2.74 -27.03 29.84
N VAL A 150 2.96 -26.06 28.95
CA VAL A 150 3.86 -26.14 27.79
C VAL A 150 4.96 -25.10 27.92
N THR A 151 6.20 -25.50 27.65
CA THR A 151 7.36 -24.61 27.56
C THR A 151 7.88 -24.57 26.12
N ILE A 152 8.03 -23.36 25.57
CA ILE A 152 8.72 -23.13 24.29
C ILE A 152 10.15 -22.69 24.63
N GLU A 153 11.10 -23.60 24.46
CA GLU A 153 12.50 -23.39 24.81
C GLU A 153 13.19 -22.30 23.98
N ASN A 154 14.24 -21.68 24.54
CA ASN A 154 15.07 -20.66 23.87
C ASN A 154 15.76 -21.16 22.59
N SER A 155 15.99 -22.48 22.47
CA SER A 155 16.66 -23.08 21.33
C SER A 155 16.09 -24.46 21.01
N TYR A 156 16.14 -24.82 19.73
CA TYR A 156 15.79 -26.13 19.22
C TYR A 156 16.91 -26.61 18.28
N ARG A 157 17.45 -27.80 18.53
CA ARG A 157 18.59 -28.38 17.77
C ARG A 157 19.78 -27.43 17.58
N GLY A 158 20.15 -26.72 18.66
CA GLY A 158 21.30 -25.82 18.70
C GLY A 158 21.10 -24.46 18.00
N LYS A 159 19.89 -24.18 17.51
CA LYS A 159 19.53 -22.89 16.90
C LYS A 159 18.42 -22.20 17.72
N PRO A 160 18.37 -20.86 17.78
CA PRO A 160 17.35 -20.14 18.54
C PRO A 160 15.93 -20.42 18.02
N VAL A 161 14.95 -20.45 18.92
CA VAL A 161 13.51 -20.43 18.57
C VAL A 161 13.05 -18.99 18.61
N VAL A 162 12.65 -18.44 17.47
CA VAL A 162 12.44 -16.99 17.30
C VAL A 162 10.99 -16.59 17.08
N ALA A 163 10.10 -17.54 16.81
CA ALA A 163 8.69 -17.22 16.53
C ALA A 163 7.73 -18.38 16.84
N ILE A 164 6.47 -18.03 17.08
CA ILE A 164 5.32 -18.94 17.04
C ILE A 164 4.57 -18.64 15.75
N ALA A 165 4.41 -19.64 14.90
CA ALA A 165 3.77 -19.47 13.60
C ALA A 165 2.25 -19.26 13.73
N GLU A 166 1.66 -18.79 12.63
CA GLU A 166 0.22 -18.72 12.48
C GLU A 166 -0.45 -20.08 12.81
N ASN A 167 -1.55 -20.04 13.54
CA ASN A 167 -2.35 -21.19 13.96
C ASN A 167 -1.61 -22.28 14.76
N ALA A 168 -0.42 -22.02 15.31
CA ALA A 168 0.40 -23.06 15.95
C ALA A 168 -0.35 -23.82 17.07
N PHE A 169 -1.08 -23.12 17.93
CA PHE A 169 -1.90 -23.70 19.00
C PHE A 169 -3.40 -23.58 18.70
N TYR A 170 -3.82 -23.47 17.44
CA TYR A 170 -5.23 -23.33 17.08
C TYR A 170 -6.08 -24.46 17.69
N ASN A 171 -7.12 -24.12 18.46
CA ASN A 171 -7.98 -25.06 19.20
C ASN A 171 -7.25 -25.96 20.22
N ALA A 172 -6.07 -25.58 20.74
CA ALA A 172 -5.32 -26.35 21.73
C ALA A 172 -5.95 -26.28 23.14
N ASN A 173 -7.20 -26.72 23.27
CA ASN A 173 -8.02 -26.62 24.49
C ASN A 173 -7.50 -27.42 25.69
N ARG A 174 -6.52 -28.30 25.48
CA ARG A 174 -5.90 -29.11 26.55
C ARG A 174 -4.65 -28.45 27.13
N VAL A 175 -4.14 -27.38 26.51
CA VAL A 175 -3.03 -26.59 27.03
C VAL A 175 -3.58 -25.62 28.07
N THR A 176 -3.00 -25.65 29.27
CA THR A 176 -3.43 -24.83 30.41
C THR A 176 -2.51 -23.63 30.64
N SER A 177 -1.22 -23.73 30.31
CA SER A 177 -0.29 -22.61 30.40
C SER A 177 0.82 -22.70 29.38
N VAL A 178 1.31 -21.57 28.89
CA VAL A 178 2.43 -21.51 27.94
C VAL A 178 3.51 -20.56 28.45
N ALA A 179 4.72 -21.09 28.67
CA ALA A 179 5.91 -20.29 28.94
C ALA A 179 6.73 -20.13 27.65
N ILE A 180 6.87 -18.90 27.15
CA ILE A 180 7.56 -18.61 25.89
C ILE A 180 9.00 -18.16 26.18
N GLY A 181 9.97 -18.78 25.52
CA GLY A 181 11.39 -18.46 25.68
C GLY A 181 11.79 -17.06 25.19
N ASP A 182 12.81 -16.51 25.84
CA ASP A 182 13.43 -15.19 25.66
C ASP A 182 13.90 -14.86 24.24
N ASN A 183 14.06 -15.83 23.34
CA ASN A 183 14.46 -15.58 21.95
C ASN A 183 13.27 -15.32 21.01
N VAL A 184 12.03 -15.53 21.46
CA VAL A 184 10.84 -15.39 20.61
C VAL A 184 10.47 -13.93 20.43
N THR A 185 10.58 -13.44 19.20
CA THR A 185 10.29 -12.05 18.84
C THR A 185 8.90 -11.85 18.23
N ALA A 186 8.19 -12.92 17.84
CA ALA A 186 6.89 -12.81 17.19
C ALA A 186 5.91 -13.97 17.51
N ILE A 187 4.64 -13.63 17.71
CA ILE A 187 3.51 -14.56 17.77
C ILE A 187 2.63 -14.34 16.54
N GLY A 188 2.41 -15.37 15.73
CA GLY A 188 1.67 -15.28 14.48
C GLY A 188 0.16 -15.11 14.64
N LYS A 189 -0.51 -14.80 13.51
CA LYS A 189 -1.97 -14.70 13.43
C LYS A 189 -2.65 -15.95 13.98
N SER A 190 -3.69 -15.77 14.80
CA SER A 190 -4.49 -16.85 15.37
C SER A 190 -3.68 -17.93 16.11
N ALA A 191 -2.45 -17.63 16.57
CA ALA A 191 -1.55 -18.63 17.14
C ALA A 191 -2.17 -19.40 18.31
N PHE A 192 -2.93 -18.76 19.19
CA PHE A 192 -3.67 -19.38 20.30
C PHE A 192 -5.19 -19.23 20.14
N TYR A 193 -5.68 -19.12 18.90
CA TYR A 193 -7.11 -18.98 18.65
C TYR A 193 -7.89 -20.15 19.26
N ASN A 194 -8.94 -19.82 20.02
CA ASN A 194 -9.84 -20.75 20.69
C ASN A 194 -9.08 -21.80 21.55
N CYS A 195 -8.01 -21.38 22.22
CA CYS A 195 -7.42 -22.13 23.33
C CYS A 195 -8.24 -21.90 24.60
N ALA A 196 -9.45 -22.44 24.67
CA ALA A 196 -10.39 -22.15 25.76
C ALA A 196 -9.90 -22.62 27.14
N GLY A 197 -8.99 -23.59 27.20
CA GLY A 197 -8.36 -24.07 28.44
C GLY A 197 -7.12 -23.30 28.89
N LEU A 198 -6.64 -22.34 28.09
CA LEU A 198 -5.41 -21.58 28.40
C LEU A 198 -5.67 -20.57 29.53
N GLU A 199 -5.08 -20.82 30.70
CA GLU A 199 -5.24 -20.01 31.91
C GLU A 199 -4.17 -18.92 32.03
N SER A 200 -2.95 -19.18 31.55
CA SER A 200 -1.83 -18.23 31.62
C SER A 200 -0.84 -18.36 30.46
N VAL A 201 -0.24 -17.23 30.09
CA VAL A 201 0.84 -17.15 29.09
C VAL A 201 1.91 -16.22 29.62
N THR A 202 3.16 -16.69 29.64
CA THR A 202 4.33 -15.86 29.95
C THR A 202 4.97 -15.42 28.64
N LEU A 203 4.91 -14.12 28.36
CA LEU A 203 5.50 -13.49 27.16
C LEU A 203 6.93 -13.00 27.46
N PRO A 204 7.88 -13.13 26.53
CA PRO A 204 9.27 -12.70 26.74
C PRO A 204 9.44 -11.20 26.43
N GLU A 205 10.43 -10.55 27.06
CA GLU A 205 10.73 -9.13 26.82
C GLU A 205 11.21 -8.83 25.39
N SER A 206 11.74 -9.83 24.67
CA SER A 206 12.14 -9.73 23.27
C SER A 206 10.97 -9.71 22.28
N LEU A 207 9.73 -9.93 22.75
CA LEU A 207 8.56 -9.97 21.90
C LEU A 207 8.28 -8.60 21.28
N VAL A 208 8.27 -8.54 19.95
CA VAL A 208 8.01 -7.33 19.17
C VAL A 208 6.59 -7.31 18.62
N SER A 209 6.01 -8.46 18.28
CA SER A 209 4.69 -8.52 17.65
C SER A 209 3.81 -9.68 18.13
N ILE A 210 2.50 -9.38 18.21
CA ILE A 210 1.42 -10.33 18.49
C ILE A 210 0.41 -10.20 17.34
N GLY A 211 0.21 -11.26 16.58
CA GLY A 211 -0.63 -11.24 15.38
C GLY A 211 -2.12 -11.13 15.67
N GLU A 212 -2.85 -10.77 14.62
CA GLU A 212 -4.32 -10.69 14.59
C GLU A 212 -4.97 -11.96 15.18
N ASN A 213 -6.00 -11.79 16.01
CA ASN A 213 -6.75 -12.88 16.67
C ASN A 213 -5.89 -13.86 17.51
N ALA A 214 -4.64 -13.53 17.84
CA ALA A 214 -3.70 -14.49 18.46
C ALA A 214 -4.26 -15.16 19.72
N PHE A 215 -4.99 -14.43 20.58
CA PHE A 215 -5.60 -14.95 21.81
C PHE A 215 -7.14 -14.90 21.77
N GLN A 216 -7.74 -14.83 20.59
CA GLN A 216 -9.19 -14.80 20.44
C GLN A 216 -9.82 -16.07 21.03
N SER A 217 -10.92 -15.92 21.77
CA SER A 217 -11.62 -17.02 22.46
C SER A 217 -10.77 -17.82 23.46
N CYS A 218 -9.71 -17.23 24.03
CA CYS A 218 -9.02 -17.76 25.21
C CYS A 218 -9.86 -17.54 26.48
N ARG A 219 -10.91 -18.35 26.65
CA ARG A 219 -11.96 -18.18 27.66
C ARG A 219 -11.57 -18.52 29.10
N SER A 220 -10.33 -18.94 29.35
CA SER A 220 -9.80 -19.16 30.70
C SER A 220 -8.65 -18.19 31.05
N LEU A 221 -8.17 -17.40 30.08
CA LEU A 221 -7.05 -16.50 30.27
C LEU A 221 -7.50 -15.27 31.05
N LYS A 222 -7.05 -15.14 32.30
CA LYS A 222 -7.50 -14.08 33.22
C LYS A 222 -6.58 -12.87 33.23
N GLU A 223 -5.28 -13.09 33.14
CA GLU A 223 -4.29 -12.04 33.27
C GLU A 223 -3.21 -12.20 32.21
N ILE A 224 -2.79 -11.09 31.63
CA ILE A 224 -1.66 -11.05 30.69
C ILE A 224 -0.90 -9.73 30.81
N THR A 225 0.42 -9.81 30.75
CA THR A 225 1.31 -8.65 30.69
C THR A 225 1.92 -8.59 29.30
N ILE A 226 1.69 -7.48 28.60
CA ILE A 226 2.22 -7.27 27.26
C ILE A 226 3.62 -6.64 27.36
N PRO A 227 4.67 -7.24 26.74
CA PRO A 227 6.05 -6.78 26.85
C PRO A 227 6.31 -5.37 26.31
N ALA A 228 7.37 -4.73 26.81
CA ALA A 228 7.69 -3.32 26.54
C ALA A 228 7.93 -2.98 25.06
N ASN A 229 8.40 -3.94 24.26
CA ASN A 229 8.72 -3.75 22.85
C ASN A 229 7.50 -3.88 21.90
N VAL A 230 6.33 -4.24 22.42
CA VAL A 230 5.10 -4.35 21.63
C VAL A 230 4.48 -2.97 21.47
N THR A 231 4.44 -2.47 20.24
CA THR A 231 3.91 -1.13 19.92
C THR A 231 2.46 -1.15 19.45
N LYS A 232 1.89 -2.33 19.18
CA LYS A 232 0.52 -2.48 18.67
C LYS A 232 -0.16 -3.73 19.23
N ILE A 233 -1.44 -3.60 19.59
CA ILE A 233 -2.35 -4.73 19.74
C ILE A 233 -3.13 -4.87 18.42
N GLU A 234 -2.97 -5.99 17.72
CA GLU A 234 -3.62 -6.21 16.42
C GLU A 234 -5.12 -6.51 16.55
N ASP A 235 -5.82 -6.48 15.42
CA ASP A 235 -7.26 -6.70 15.37
C ASP A 235 -7.66 -8.04 15.99
N GLY A 236 -8.72 -8.02 16.79
CA GLY A 236 -9.31 -9.18 17.44
C GLY A 236 -8.41 -9.95 18.41
N THR A 237 -7.21 -9.45 18.75
CA THR A 237 -6.19 -10.18 19.52
C THR A 237 -6.73 -10.88 20.76
N PHE A 238 -7.59 -10.22 21.54
CA PHE A 238 -8.18 -10.74 22.78
C PHE A 238 -9.71 -10.87 22.71
N THR A 239 -10.33 -10.80 21.52
CA THR A 239 -11.79 -10.91 21.37
C THR A 239 -12.32 -12.16 22.07
N ARG A 240 -13.42 -12.07 22.82
CA ARG A 240 -14.05 -13.20 23.54
C ARG A 240 -13.13 -13.91 24.53
N SER A 241 -12.09 -13.25 25.03
CA SER A 241 -11.25 -13.76 26.12
C SER A 241 -11.91 -13.49 27.49
N ALA A 242 -11.42 -14.17 28.52
CA ALA A 242 -11.89 -13.99 29.89
C ALA A 242 -11.01 -13.04 30.71
N ILE A 243 -10.24 -12.18 30.04
CA ILE A 243 -9.26 -11.31 30.69
C ILE A 243 -9.96 -10.40 31.71
N GLU A 244 -9.46 -10.45 32.93
CA GLU A 244 -9.84 -9.62 34.07
C GLU A 244 -8.89 -8.43 34.22
N ARG A 245 -7.58 -8.65 34.04
CA ARG A 245 -6.52 -7.63 34.12
C ARG A 245 -5.53 -7.77 32.96
N ILE A 246 -5.25 -6.67 32.27
CA ILE A 246 -4.19 -6.59 31.27
C ILE A 246 -3.25 -5.43 31.60
N VAL A 247 -1.95 -5.68 31.50
CA VAL A 247 -0.92 -4.64 31.60
C VAL A 247 -0.42 -4.35 30.19
N LEU A 248 -0.64 -3.12 29.72
CA LEU A 248 -0.18 -2.63 28.42
C LEU A 248 1.16 -1.89 28.57
N PRO A 249 2.05 -1.94 27.56
CA PRO A 249 3.35 -1.28 27.63
C PRO A 249 3.23 0.21 27.32
N GLU A 250 4.16 1.01 27.82
CA GLU A 250 4.16 2.46 27.59
C GLU A 250 4.48 2.83 26.13
N ALA A 251 5.20 1.96 25.40
CA ALA A 251 5.48 2.13 23.97
C ALA A 251 4.28 1.79 23.07
N LEU A 252 3.12 1.39 23.62
CA LEU A 252 1.93 1.08 22.84
C LEU A 252 1.41 2.33 22.13
N VAL A 253 1.27 2.24 20.81
CA VAL A 253 0.80 3.32 19.94
C VAL A 253 -0.63 3.11 19.49
N SER A 254 -1.05 1.85 19.26
CA SER A 254 -2.40 1.57 18.75
C SER A 254 -3.03 0.26 19.23
N ILE A 255 -4.36 0.27 19.30
CA ILE A 255 -5.22 -0.87 19.60
C ILE A 255 -6.14 -1.13 18.41
N GLY A 256 -6.08 -2.33 17.84
CA GLY A 256 -6.80 -2.72 16.63
C GLY A 256 -8.32 -2.89 16.79
N GLU A 257 -8.98 -3.12 15.65
CA GLU A 257 -10.42 -3.37 15.57
C GLU A 257 -10.80 -4.59 16.43
N ALA A 258 -11.86 -4.46 17.23
CA ALA A 258 -12.39 -5.51 18.09
C ALA A 258 -11.37 -6.17 19.06
N ALA A 259 -10.19 -5.55 19.30
CA ALA A 259 -9.09 -6.16 20.05
C ALA A 259 -9.52 -6.78 21.40
N PHE A 260 -10.44 -6.14 22.13
CA PHE A 260 -11.02 -6.60 23.39
C PHE A 260 -12.54 -6.82 23.31
N ALA A 261 -13.13 -6.93 22.11
CA ALA A 261 -14.57 -7.10 21.97
C ALA A 261 -15.06 -8.38 22.67
N TYR A 262 -16.20 -8.30 23.34
CA TYR A 262 -16.84 -9.36 24.11
C TYR A 262 -15.93 -9.94 25.21
N CYS A 263 -15.15 -9.10 25.91
CA CYS A 263 -14.41 -9.50 27.12
C CYS A 263 -15.25 -9.19 28.38
N PRO A 264 -16.15 -10.10 28.81
CA PRO A 264 -17.17 -9.79 29.82
C PRO A 264 -16.60 -9.55 31.22
N ASN A 265 -15.33 -9.92 31.46
CA ASN A 265 -14.69 -9.85 32.78
C ASN A 265 -13.71 -8.69 32.93
N LEU A 266 -13.42 -7.95 31.85
CA LEU A 266 -12.49 -6.83 31.89
C LEU A 266 -13.12 -5.68 32.68
N LYS A 267 -12.56 -5.37 33.86
CA LYS A 267 -13.14 -4.38 34.79
C LYS A 267 -12.55 -2.99 34.63
N GLU A 268 -11.24 -2.95 34.41
CA GLU A 268 -10.46 -1.72 34.26
C GLU A 268 -9.38 -1.96 33.22
N ILE A 269 -9.03 -0.91 32.49
CA ILE A 269 -7.89 -0.90 31.58
C ILE A 269 -7.23 0.47 31.65
N THR A 270 -5.91 0.47 31.83
CA THR A 270 -5.11 1.69 31.78
C THR A 270 -4.47 1.76 30.40
N LEU A 271 -4.82 2.80 29.64
CA LEU A 271 -4.22 3.07 28.34
C LEU A 271 -2.95 3.91 28.54
N GLY A 272 -1.87 3.57 27.84
CA GLY A 272 -0.63 4.34 27.88
C GLY A 272 -0.81 5.72 27.22
N SER A 273 -0.04 6.72 27.66
CA SER A 273 -0.13 8.10 27.14
C SER A 273 0.20 8.23 25.65
N ASN A 274 0.90 7.24 25.07
CA ASN A 274 1.30 7.21 23.66
C ASN A 274 0.26 6.56 22.73
N VAL A 275 -0.84 6.02 23.26
CA VAL A 275 -1.88 5.38 22.44
C VAL A 275 -2.65 6.44 21.67
N ALA A 276 -2.33 6.57 20.38
CA ALA A 276 -2.91 7.56 19.47
C ALA A 276 -4.14 7.03 18.71
N GLU A 277 -4.33 5.71 18.64
CA GLU A 277 -5.38 5.08 17.83
C GLU A 277 -6.08 3.92 18.56
N ILE A 278 -7.42 3.92 18.52
CA ILE A 278 -8.27 2.82 18.99
C ILE A 278 -9.26 2.45 17.89
N GLY A 279 -9.19 1.20 17.44
CA GLY A 279 -10.00 0.66 16.35
C GLY A 279 -11.49 0.55 16.69
N ALA A 280 -12.29 0.33 15.64
CA ALA A 280 -13.73 0.15 15.77
C ALA A 280 -14.06 -1.05 16.67
N SER A 281 -15.13 -0.94 17.46
CA SER A 281 -15.59 -2.00 18.38
C SER A 281 -14.55 -2.54 19.37
N ALA A 282 -13.41 -1.84 19.62
CA ALA A 282 -12.29 -2.39 20.38
C ALA A 282 -12.68 -2.92 21.77
N PHE A 283 -13.61 -2.27 22.46
CA PHE A 283 -14.13 -2.68 23.78
C PHE A 283 -15.62 -3.03 23.77
N ARG A 284 -16.20 -3.31 22.59
CA ARG A 284 -17.62 -3.66 22.47
C ARG A 284 -17.99 -4.79 23.43
N GLU A 285 -19.11 -4.66 24.14
CA GLU A 285 -19.67 -5.65 25.07
C GLU A 285 -18.67 -6.08 26.17
N CYS A 286 -17.76 -5.19 26.59
CA CYS A 286 -17.00 -5.33 27.84
C CYS A 286 -17.90 -4.99 29.03
N THR A 287 -18.87 -5.86 29.32
CA THR A 287 -19.98 -5.59 30.24
C THR A 287 -19.58 -5.42 31.72
N SER A 288 -18.33 -5.71 32.10
CA SER A 288 -17.80 -5.42 33.43
C SER A 288 -16.94 -4.16 33.51
N LEU A 289 -16.65 -3.49 32.39
CA LEU A 289 -15.78 -2.31 32.37
C LEU A 289 -16.49 -1.14 33.04
N THR A 290 -15.99 -0.68 34.19
CA THR A 290 -16.68 0.35 35.00
C THR A 290 -16.24 1.78 34.70
N SER A 291 -15.00 1.94 34.24
CA SER A 291 -14.38 3.23 33.92
C SER A 291 -13.27 3.05 32.90
N VAL A 292 -13.04 4.08 32.08
CA VAL A 292 -11.91 4.15 31.15
C VAL A 292 -11.31 5.56 31.19
N VAL A 293 -9.97 5.62 31.16
CA VAL A 293 -9.20 6.86 31.01
C VAL A 293 -8.57 6.84 29.63
N LEU A 294 -8.98 7.78 28.78
CA LEU A 294 -8.45 7.93 27.43
C LEU A 294 -7.21 8.84 27.45
N PRO A 295 -6.17 8.53 26.66
CA PRO A 295 -4.93 9.30 26.65
C PRO A 295 -5.07 10.62 25.89
N ASP A 296 -4.29 11.63 26.28
CA ASP A 296 -4.28 12.96 25.64
C ASP A 296 -3.85 12.94 24.16
N SER A 297 -3.16 11.89 23.72
CA SER A 297 -2.75 11.72 22.32
C SER A 297 -3.87 11.22 21.40
N LEU A 298 -4.99 10.72 21.95
CA LEU A 298 -6.10 10.18 21.19
C LEU A 298 -6.97 11.30 20.63
N ILE A 299 -7.08 11.36 19.29
CA ILE A 299 -7.88 12.39 18.60
C ILE A 299 -9.33 11.94 18.37
N GLN A 300 -9.56 10.64 18.22
CA GLN A 300 -10.85 10.09 17.82
C GLN A 300 -11.15 8.76 18.50
N LEU A 301 -12.42 8.55 18.84
CA LEU A 301 -12.98 7.23 19.07
C LEU A 301 -13.70 6.72 17.82
N SER A 302 -13.30 5.55 17.36
CA SER A 302 -13.91 4.88 16.20
C SER A 302 -15.34 4.40 16.49
N GLU A 303 -16.05 3.94 15.46
CA GLU A 303 -17.43 3.46 15.66
C GLU A 303 -17.52 2.29 16.66
N LYS A 304 -18.57 2.29 17.49
CA LYS A 304 -18.91 1.20 18.44
C LYS A 304 -17.83 0.87 19.48
N THR A 305 -16.82 1.72 19.69
CA THR A 305 -15.66 1.38 20.56
C THR A 305 -16.06 0.85 21.94
N PHE A 306 -17.08 1.43 22.60
CA PHE A 306 -17.61 1.00 23.90
C PHE A 306 -19.08 0.56 23.84
N LEU A 307 -19.57 0.13 22.66
CA LEU A 307 -20.95 -0.32 22.47
C LEU A 307 -21.31 -1.40 23.51
N ASP A 308 -22.43 -1.24 24.20
CA ASP A 308 -22.96 -2.15 25.21
C ASP A 308 -21.99 -2.44 26.39
N CYS A 309 -21.11 -1.49 26.75
CA CYS A 309 -20.38 -1.52 28.01
C CYS A 309 -21.32 -1.14 29.18
N THR A 310 -22.24 -2.04 29.51
CA THR A 310 -23.39 -1.75 30.40
C THR A 310 -23.01 -1.36 31.83
N ALA A 311 -21.83 -1.73 32.33
CA ALA A 311 -21.33 -1.32 33.64
C ALA A 311 -20.54 0.01 33.64
N LEU A 312 -20.29 0.61 32.49
CA LEU A 312 -19.50 1.83 32.37
C LEU A 312 -20.25 3.00 33.00
N THR A 313 -19.66 3.59 34.05
CA THR A 313 -20.30 4.67 34.83
C THR A 313 -19.72 6.05 34.56
N ALA A 314 -18.46 6.11 34.11
CA ALA A 314 -17.74 7.33 33.80
C ALA A 314 -16.67 7.08 32.73
N VAL A 315 -16.40 8.13 31.94
CA VAL A 315 -15.37 8.17 30.92
C VAL A 315 -14.56 9.44 31.13
N ASP A 316 -13.25 9.30 31.24
CA ASP A 316 -12.33 10.44 31.15
C ASP A 316 -11.81 10.50 29.71
N PHE A 317 -12.15 11.56 28.99
CA PHE A 317 -11.78 11.73 27.58
C PHE A 317 -10.34 12.17 27.35
N GLY A 318 -9.63 12.59 28.42
CA GLY A 318 -8.41 13.38 28.24
C GLY A 318 -8.67 14.70 27.51
N SER A 319 -7.60 15.36 27.09
CA SER A 319 -7.65 16.68 26.43
C SER A 319 -7.59 16.61 24.89
N GLY A 320 -7.27 15.44 24.30
CA GLY A 320 -7.04 15.29 22.87
C GLY A 320 -8.27 14.98 22.01
N VAL A 321 -9.31 14.37 22.60
CA VAL A 321 -10.42 13.79 21.83
C VAL A 321 -11.30 14.87 21.21
N ARG A 322 -11.35 14.88 19.88
CA ARG A 322 -12.16 15.83 19.07
C ARG A 322 -13.37 15.15 18.41
N TYR A 323 -13.28 13.86 18.10
CA TYR A 323 -14.29 13.15 17.32
C TYR A 323 -14.77 11.88 18.03
N LEU A 324 -16.09 11.78 18.24
CA LEU A 324 -16.73 10.54 18.64
C LEU A 324 -17.46 9.94 17.44
N GLY A 325 -17.09 8.73 17.04
CA GLY A 325 -17.74 7.98 15.98
C GLY A 325 -19.20 7.62 16.28
N SER A 326 -19.83 6.93 15.35
CA SER A 326 -21.20 6.44 15.54
C SER A 326 -21.24 5.32 16.58
N TYR A 327 -22.30 5.28 17.39
CA TYR A 327 -22.59 4.20 18.34
C TYR A 327 -21.53 3.95 19.43
N VAL A 328 -20.60 4.89 19.68
CA VAL A 328 -19.43 4.67 20.58
C VAL A 328 -19.85 4.16 21.95
N PHE A 329 -20.84 4.79 22.59
CA PHE A 329 -21.35 4.46 23.93
C PHE A 329 -22.79 3.95 23.89
N GLN A 330 -23.31 3.55 22.72
CA GLN A 330 -24.68 3.03 22.64
C GLN A 330 -24.85 1.88 23.65
N GLY A 331 -25.97 1.88 24.38
CA GLY A 331 -26.28 0.85 25.37
C GLY A 331 -25.43 0.87 26.66
N CYS A 332 -24.63 1.91 26.90
CA CYS A 332 -23.94 2.10 28.20
C CYS A 332 -24.94 2.53 29.28
N THR A 333 -25.79 1.60 29.72
CA THR A 333 -26.95 1.87 30.57
C THR A 333 -26.63 2.40 31.97
N SER A 334 -25.38 2.24 32.46
CA SER A 334 -24.93 2.78 33.75
C SER A 334 -24.26 4.15 33.65
N LEU A 335 -24.03 4.68 32.44
CA LEU A 335 -23.33 5.94 32.23
C LEU A 335 -24.25 7.09 32.64
N LYS A 336 -23.92 7.75 33.75
CA LYS A 336 -24.82 8.75 34.37
C LYS A 336 -24.52 10.19 33.97
N ASN A 337 -23.24 10.52 33.89
CA ASN A 337 -22.77 11.87 33.60
C ASN A 337 -21.66 11.79 32.58
N ILE A 338 -21.55 12.83 31.76
CA ILE A 338 -20.46 12.99 30.82
C ILE A 338 -19.91 14.40 30.88
N ALA A 339 -18.59 14.49 31.03
CA ALA A 339 -17.84 15.73 30.89
C ALA A 339 -17.09 15.67 29.56
N PHE A 340 -17.61 16.34 28.54
CA PHE A 340 -16.91 16.41 27.26
C PHE A 340 -15.70 17.35 27.36
N PRO A 341 -14.60 17.07 26.63
CA PRO A 341 -13.47 17.97 26.55
C PRO A 341 -13.85 19.25 25.77
N GLU A 342 -13.18 20.38 26.05
CA GLU A 342 -13.54 21.69 25.46
C GLU A 342 -13.42 21.73 23.92
N ASN A 343 -12.51 20.92 23.36
CA ASN A 343 -12.20 20.81 21.94
C ASN A 343 -13.04 19.73 21.21
N ILE A 344 -14.09 19.21 21.84
CA ILE A 344 -14.98 18.27 21.18
C ILE A 344 -15.68 18.92 19.97
N GLU A 345 -15.53 18.32 18.79
CA GLU A 345 -16.04 18.86 17.53
C GLU A 345 -17.22 18.06 16.99
N MET A 346 -17.17 16.73 17.10
CA MET A 346 -18.17 15.84 16.52
C MET A 346 -18.65 14.79 17.51
N ILE A 347 -19.97 14.67 17.61
CA ILE A 347 -20.66 13.57 18.29
C ILE A 347 -21.43 12.78 17.23
N GLY A 348 -21.02 11.55 16.96
CA GLY A 348 -21.57 10.72 15.88
C GLY A 348 -23.01 10.24 16.10
N THR A 349 -23.57 9.61 15.07
CA THR A 349 -24.92 9.03 15.07
C THR A 349 -25.08 8.04 16.22
N SER A 350 -26.17 8.18 16.97
CA SER A 350 -26.54 7.28 18.08
C SER A 350 -25.41 7.05 19.11
N CYS A 351 -24.47 7.98 19.24
CA CYS A 351 -23.27 7.82 20.07
C CYS A 351 -23.59 7.42 21.52
N PHE A 352 -24.64 7.99 22.12
CA PHE A 352 -25.14 7.70 23.47
C PHE A 352 -26.54 7.09 23.47
N TYR A 353 -26.95 6.48 22.35
CA TYR A 353 -28.30 5.90 22.25
C TYR A 353 -28.51 4.83 23.32
N GLY A 354 -29.60 4.90 24.08
CA GLY A 354 -29.91 3.92 25.12
C GLY A 354 -29.03 4.02 26.37
N CYS A 355 -28.26 5.09 26.56
CA CYS A 355 -27.63 5.40 27.85
C CYS A 355 -28.69 5.85 28.86
N SER A 356 -29.49 4.90 29.34
CA SER A 356 -30.72 5.15 30.12
C SER A 356 -30.50 5.76 31.50
N ALA A 357 -29.26 5.86 32.00
CA ALA A 357 -28.92 6.59 33.22
C ALA A 357 -28.40 8.02 32.95
N LEU A 358 -28.12 8.39 31.69
CA LEU A 358 -27.47 9.65 31.33
C LEU A 358 -28.45 10.81 31.49
N SER A 359 -28.41 11.48 32.64
CA SER A 359 -29.37 12.52 33.02
C SER A 359 -28.84 13.95 32.88
N ASP A 360 -27.52 14.09 32.75
CA ASP A 360 -26.82 15.38 32.68
C ASP A 360 -25.79 15.38 31.55
N ILE A 361 -25.83 16.42 30.71
CA ILE A 361 -25.05 16.56 29.47
C ILE A 361 -24.60 18.02 29.35
N SER A 362 -23.29 18.24 29.49
CA SER A 362 -22.66 19.55 29.30
C SER A 362 -21.81 19.55 28.03
N LEU A 363 -22.13 20.41 27.06
CA LEU A 363 -21.38 20.53 25.80
C LEU A 363 -20.39 21.68 25.83
N GLY A 364 -19.21 21.45 25.26
CA GLY A 364 -18.21 22.49 24.99
C GLY A 364 -18.59 23.38 23.81
N ALA A 365 -17.99 24.57 23.72
CA ALA A 365 -18.26 25.52 22.64
C ALA A 365 -17.74 25.06 21.26
N GLY A 366 -16.82 24.08 21.21
CA GLY A 366 -16.22 23.57 19.97
C GLY A 366 -17.13 22.67 19.12
N VAL A 367 -18.30 22.23 19.63
CA VAL A 367 -19.16 21.27 18.93
C VAL A 367 -19.68 21.87 17.62
N SER A 368 -19.42 21.19 16.52
CA SER A 368 -19.86 21.55 15.17
C SER A 368 -20.79 20.51 14.51
N PHE A 369 -20.88 19.30 15.09
CA PHE A 369 -21.76 18.27 14.59
C PHE A 369 -22.33 17.37 15.70
N ILE A 370 -23.65 17.17 15.66
CA ILE A 370 -24.38 16.18 16.47
C ILE A 370 -25.17 15.27 15.53
N GLY A 371 -24.83 13.98 15.54
CA GLY A 371 -25.42 12.96 14.68
C GLY A 371 -26.85 12.57 15.06
N ALA A 372 -27.51 11.86 14.14
CA ALA A 372 -28.91 11.46 14.31
C ALA A 372 -29.09 10.62 15.57
N THR A 373 -30.09 10.96 16.40
CA THR A 373 -30.40 10.24 17.65
C THR A 373 -29.20 10.07 18.60
N ALA A 374 -28.18 10.95 18.52
CA ALA A 374 -26.96 10.84 19.34
C ALA A 374 -27.25 10.65 20.83
N PHE A 375 -28.33 11.26 21.33
CA PHE A 375 -28.80 11.16 22.72
C PHE A 375 -30.19 10.49 22.85
N GLY A 376 -30.59 9.70 21.85
CA GLY A 376 -31.86 8.96 21.88
C GLY A 376 -31.93 7.99 23.07
N GLU A 377 -33.10 7.83 23.68
CA GLU A 377 -33.31 6.94 24.83
C GLU A 377 -32.39 7.21 26.05
N THR A 378 -31.82 8.41 26.17
CA THR A 378 -31.14 8.87 27.39
C THR A 378 -32.14 9.39 28.41
N GLU A 379 -31.84 9.30 29.71
CA GLU A 379 -32.68 9.90 30.76
C GLU A 379 -32.84 11.42 30.56
N PHE A 380 -31.77 12.09 30.11
CA PHE A 380 -31.78 13.51 29.78
C PHE A 380 -32.87 13.83 28.74
N LEU A 381 -32.92 13.07 27.65
CA LEU A 381 -33.89 13.33 26.60
C LEU A 381 -35.28 12.86 27.01
N GLN A 382 -35.42 11.65 27.55
CA GLN A 382 -36.70 11.04 27.92
C GLN A 382 -37.49 11.83 28.98
N SER A 383 -36.80 12.53 29.89
CA SER A 383 -37.41 13.38 30.91
C SER A 383 -37.94 14.74 30.39
N ARG A 384 -37.74 15.05 29.10
CA ARG A 384 -38.13 16.31 28.45
C ARG A 384 -39.06 16.05 27.27
N GLU A 385 -39.91 16.99 26.90
CA GLU A 385 -40.83 16.85 25.75
C GLU A 385 -40.59 17.92 24.70
N GLY A 386 -40.75 17.57 23.43
CA GLY A 386 -40.64 18.49 22.30
C GLY A 386 -39.21 18.94 22.02
N VAL A 387 -39.04 20.24 21.78
CA VAL A 387 -37.74 20.85 21.46
C VAL A 387 -36.89 20.99 22.72
N VAL A 388 -35.67 20.47 22.67
CA VAL A 388 -34.73 20.42 23.80
C VAL A 388 -33.41 21.07 23.40
N TYR A 389 -32.83 21.84 24.31
CA TYR A 389 -31.56 22.55 24.11
C TYR A 389 -30.45 21.95 24.98
N LEU A 390 -29.31 21.68 24.37
CA LEU A 390 -28.09 21.17 24.99
C LEU A 390 -26.99 22.25 25.01
N GLY A 391 -26.26 22.37 26.12
CA GLY A 391 -25.13 23.28 26.28
C GLY A 391 -25.50 24.67 26.80
N ASP A 392 -24.54 25.33 27.46
CA ASP A 392 -24.76 26.62 28.13
C ASP A 392 -24.39 27.83 27.26
N THR A 393 -23.36 27.71 26.41
CA THR A 393 -22.83 28.81 25.58
C THR A 393 -23.27 28.69 24.11
N ASN A 394 -23.03 27.53 23.49
CA ASN A 394 -23.45 27.22 22.13
C ASN A 394 -24.60 26.22 22.17
N LYS A 395 -25.83 26.72 22.30
CA LYS A 395 -27.02 25.87 22.47
C LYS A 395 -27.32 25.04 21.22
N TRP A 396 -27.35 23.73 21.37
CA TRP A 396 -27.71 22.77 20.34
C TRP A 396 -29.14 22.30 20.50
N LEU A 397 -29.92 22.38 19.41
CA LEU A 397 -31.28 21.89 19.35
C LEU A 397 -31.30 20.40 19.00
N ILE A 398 -31.95 19.62 19.87
CA ILE A 398 -32.39 18.24 19.62
C ILE A 398 -33.90 18.13 19.91
N VAL A 399 -34.54 17.04 19.51
CA VAL A 399 -35.98 16.82 19.73
C VAL A 399 -36.20 15.48 20.41
N ASN A 400 -37.10 15.47 21.40
CA ASN A 400 -37.66 14.24 21.97
C ASN A 400 -39.11 14.08 21.52
N LYS A 401 -39.43 12.92 20.92
CA LYS A 401 -40.78 12.51 20.49
C LYS A 401 -41.34 13.29 19.29
N ASP A 402 -42.49 12.83 18.79
CA ASP A 402 -43.25 13.48 17.73
C ASP A 402 -43.86 14.79 18.22
N ILE A 403 -43.46 15.92 17.62
CA ILE A 403 -44.08 17.22 17.82
C ILE A 403 -45.34 17.31 16.95
N GLU A 404 -46.46 17.67 17.57
CA GLU A 404 -47.75 17.97 16.91
C GLU A 404 -48.17 19.43 17.18
N ASN A 405 -47.42 20.38 16.62
CA ASN A 405 -47.66 21.83 16.78
C ASN A 405 -47.80 22.54 15.44
N LYS A 406 -48.54 23.65 15.38
CA LYS A 406 -48.74 24.37 14.12
C LYS A 406 -47.48 25.11 13.64
N ASP A 407 -46.77 25.80 14.53
CA ASP A 407 -45.57 26.58 14.21
C ASP A 407 -44.43 26.27 15.19
N ILE A 408 -43.20 26.14 14.67
CA ILE A 408 -41.97 25.96 15.46
C ILE A 408 -41.15 27.25 15.41
N GLU A 409 -41.01 27.90 16.56
CA GLU A 409 -40.09 29.03 16.75
C GLU A 409 -38.88 28.56 17.56
N ILE A 410 -37.71 28.62 16.94
CA ILE A 410 -36.44 28.21 17.58
C ILE A 410 -35.91 29.39 18.41
N ALA A 411 -35.50 29.13 19.65
CA ALA A 411 -34.96 30.13 20.56
C ALA A 411 -33.82 30.94 19.93
N GLY A 412 -33.86 32.27 20.09
CA GLY A 412 -32.93 33.22 19.44
C GLY A 412 -31.47 33.17 19.91
N ASP A 413 -31.14 32.29 20.85
CA ASP A 413 -29.77 31.99 21.30
C ASP A 413 -29.30 30.58 20.87
N THR A 414 -30.04 29.92 19.97
CA THR A 414 -29.66 28.62 19.39
C THR A 414 -28.48 28.79 18.45
N TYR A 415 -27.44 27.98 18.64
CA TYR A 415 -26.24 27.96 17.81
C TYR A 415 -26.32 26.91 16.70
N GLY A 416 -26.79 25.70 17.04
CA GLY A 416 -26.80 24.55 16.12
C GLY A 416 -28.09 23.73 16.17
N ILE A 417 -28.44 23.07 15.07
CA ILE A 417 -29.53 22.10 14.97
C ILE A 417 -28.95 20.73 14.59
N ALA A 418 -29.20 19.71 15.42
CA ALA A 418 -28.65 18.37 15.22
C ALA A 418 -29.19 17.66 13.98
N ALA A 419 -28.45 16.67 13.49
CA ALA A 419 -28.86 15.88 12.34
C ALA A 419 -30.17 15.14 12.65
N TYR A 420 -31.10 15.12 11.70
CA TYR A 420 -32.42 14.48 11.84
C TYR A 420 -33.25 14.98 13.04
N ALA A 421 -32.96 16.15 13.61
CA ALA A 421 -33.64 16.66 14.80
C ALA A 421 -35.17 16.61 14.69
N PHE A 422 -35.74 17.10 13.58
CA PHE A 422 -37.19 17.13 13.34
C PHE A 422 -37.65 16.03 12.38
N HIS A 423 -36.91 14.93 12.23
CA HIS A 423 -37.29 13.86 11.31
C HIS A 423 -38.75 13.42 11.51
N GLY A 424 -39.56 13.46 10.44
CA GLY A 424 -40.96 13.00 10.45
C GLY A 424 -41.94 13.83 11.29
N ASN A 425 -41.49 14.93 11.91
CA ASN A 425 -42.33 15.72 12.81
C ASN A 425 -43.43 16.49 12.06
N LYS A 426 -44.54 16.77 12.75
CA LYS A 426 -45.75 17.35 12.15
C LYS A 426 -45.96 18.80 12.62
N PHE A 427 -45.50 19.73 11.80
CA PHE A 427 -45.75 21.16 11.98
C PHE A 427 -45.81 21.89 10.63
N GLU A 428 -46.51 23.03 10.58
CA GLU A 428 -46.76 23.78 9.35
C GLU A 428 -45.61 24.74 8.98
N SER A 429 -44.88 25.30 9.95
CA SER A 429 -43.77 26.20 9.63
C SER A 429 -42.63 26.18 10.66
N VAL A 430 -41.42 26.55 10.22
CA VAL A 430 -40.25 26.75 11.10
C VAL A 430 -39.54 28.07 10.82
N LYS A 431 -39.14 28.77 11.89
CA LYS A 431 -38.28 29.95 11.84
C LYS A 431 -36.94 29.66 12.52
N ILE A 432 -35.88 29.65 11.72
CA ILE A 432 -34.49 29.51 12.18
C ILE A 432 -33.92 30.92 12.43
N PRO A 433 -33.50 31.28 13.65
CA PRO A 433 -33.03 32.62 13.97
C PRO A 433 -31.60 32.88 13.46
N ASP A 434 -31.21 34.16 13.39
CA ASP A 434 -29.89 34.62 12.93
C ASP A 434 -28.72 34.10 13.79
N SER A 435 -28.98 33.65 15.02
CA SER A 435 -27.99 33.05 15.90
C SER A 435 -27.49 31.68 15.41
N VAL A 436 -28.31 30.95 14.65
CA VAL A 436 -27.98 29.59 14.19
C VAL A 436 -26.90 29.68 13.12
N GLN A 437 -25.77 29.05 13.40
CA GLN A 437 -24.63 28.95 12.48
C GLN A 437 -24.59 27.59 11.77
N LEU A 438 -25.12 26.54 12.41
CA LEU A 438 -24.99 25.16 11.95
C LEU A 438 -26.34 24.45 11.91
N VAL A 439 -26.70 23.89 10.76
CA VAL A 439 -27.85 23.01 10.62
C VAL A 439 -27.38 21.69 10.01
N ASN A 440 -27.23 20.66 10.83
CA ASN A 440 -26.69 19.39 10.37
C ASN A 440 -27.66 18.62 9.46
N THR A 441 -27.12 17.61 8.78
CA THR A 441 -27.78 16.83 7.72
C THR A 441 -29.19 16.41 8.09
N ALA A 442 -30.11 16.59 7.13
CA ALA A 442 -31.49 16.08 7.24
C ALA A 442 -32.28 16.58 8.47
N ALA A 443 -31.92 17.73 9.04
CA ALA A 443 -32.55 18.28 10.24
C ALA A 443 -34.08 18.33 10.19
N PHE A 444 -34.69 18.53 9.01
CA PHE A 444 -36.14 18.60 8.80
C PHE A 444 -36.66 17.53 7.83
N TYR A 445 -35.94 16.41 7.69
CA TYR A 445 -36.30 15.35 6.75
C TYR A 445 -37.71 14.78 7.01
N GLN A 446 -38.52 14.64 5.96
CA GLN A 446 -39.88 14.12 6.00
C GLN A 446 -40.86 14.87 6.93
N CYS A 447 -40.67 16.17 7.18
CA CYS A 447 -41.70 17.01 7.81
C CYS A 447 -42.86 17.26 6.82
N GLN A 448 -43.72 16.26 6.61
CA GLN A 448 -44.72 16.25 5.53
C GLN A 448 -45.84 17.28 5.67
N GLU A 449 -46.01 17.85 6.87
CA GLU A 449 -46.99 18.90 7.14
C GLU A 449 -46.42 20.32 6.94
N MET A 450 -45.11 20.45 6.73
CA MET A 450 -44.44 21.75 6.61
C MET A 450 -44.83 22.45 5.31
N LEU A 451 -45.40 23.65 5.44
CA LEU A 451 -45.81 24.54 4.36
C LEU A 451 -44.70 25.53 3.98
N GLY A 452 -43.89 25.98 4.95
CA GLY A 452 -42.84 26.98 4.73
C GLY A 452 -41.73 26.99 5.77
N ALA A 453 -40.57 27.53 5.39
CA ALA A 453 -39.42 27.70 6.29
C ALA A 453 -38.77 29.09 6.11
N THR A 454 -38.30 29.68 7.21
CA THR A 454 -37.48 30.90 7.21
C THR A 454 -36.10 30.59 7.77
N ILE A 455 -35.06 30.89 7.00
CA ILE A 455 -33.65 30.65 7.34
C ILE A 455 -33.02 31.98 7.77
N GLY A 456 -32.42 32.01 8.97
CA GLY A 456 -31.74 33.20 9.48
C GLY A 456 -30.41 33.49 8.78
N ASN A 457 -29.91 34.71 8.95
CA ASN A 457 -28.68 35.21 8.34
C ASN A 457 -27.39 34.53 8.85
N GLY A 458 -27.43 33.82 9.98
CA GLY A 458 -26.29 33.06 10.49
C GLY A 458 -25.98 31.79 9.69
N VAL A 459 -26.96 31.26 8.94
CA VAL A 459 -26.81 30.01 8.19
C VAL A 459 -26.12 30.30 6.86
N THR A 460 -24.96 29.67 6.64
CA THR A 460 -24.18 29.79 5.39
C THR A 460 -24.37 28.59 4.46
N GLU A 461 -24.84 27.46 4.96
CA GLU A 461 -25.06 26.24 4.19
C GLU A 461 -26.37 25.56 4.62
N LEU A 462 -27.22 25.22 3.64
CA LEU A 462 -28.26 24.23 3.84
C LEU A 462 -27.64 22.85 3.66
N SER A 463 -27.63 22.05 4.71
CA SER A 463 -27.02 20.72 4.66
C SER A 463 -27.77 19.76 3.72
N SER A 464 -27.10 18.67 3.37
CA SER A 464 -27.69 17.62 2.54
C SER A 464 -29.02 17.11 3.14
N SER A 465 -30.02 16.96 2.27
CA SER A 465 -31.36 16.48 2.61
C SER A 465 -32.11 17.27 3.68
N MET A 466 -31.69 18.51 3.99
CA MET A 466 -32.24 19.33 5.08
C MET A 466 -33.77 19.32 5.14
N PHE A 467 -34.45 19.53 4.01
CA PHE A 467 -35.91 19.51 3.86
C PHE A 467 -36.42 18.36 2.97
N SER A 468 -35.61 17.34 2.71
CA SER A 468 -36.03 16.27 1.79
C SER A 468 -37.29 15.57 2.28
N GLY A 469 -38.26 15.37 1.38
CA GLY A 469 -39.54 14.73 1.69
C GLY A 469 -40.56 15.64 2.40
N CYS A 470 -40.29 16.94 2.57
CA CYS A 470 -41.29 17.91 3.04
C CYS A 470 -42.30 18.19 1.92
N SER A 471 -43.19 17.24 1.65
CA SER A 471 -44.03 17.21 0.44
C SER A 471 -44.98 18.39 0.28
N LYS A 472 -45.39 19.03 1.40
CA LYS A 472 -46.25 20.23 1.40
C LYS A 472 -45.48 21.55 1.38
N LEU A 473 -44.14 21.52 1.38
CA LEU A 473 -43.33 22.74 1.40
C LEU A 473 -43.54 23.52 0.11
N THR A 474 -43.93 24.79 0.24
CA THR A 474 -44.28 25.68 -0.89
C THR A 474 -43.35 26.88 -1.01
N TYR A 475 -42.74 27.32 0.07
CA TYR A 475 -41.83 28.46 0.06
C TYR A 475 -40.72 28.30 1.09
N VAL A 476 -39.56 28.89 0.80
CA VAL A 476 -38.43 29.01 1.72
C VAL A 476 -37.88 30.41 1.58
N THR A 477 -37.71 31.11 2.70
CA THR A 477 -37.06 32.43 2.73
C THR A 477 -35.63 32.25 3.24
N PHE A 478 -34.65 32.66 2.44
CA PHE A 478 -33.24 32.54 2.78
C PHE A 478 -32.73 33.77 3.53
N GLY A 479 -31.78 33.53 4.43
CA GLY A 479 -30.92 34.57 4.97
C GLY A 479 -29.91 35.04 3.93
N ALA A 480 -29.43 36.27 4.08
CA ALA A 480 -28.57 36.94 3.10
C ALA A 480 -27.16 36.32 2.93
N ASN A 481 -26.76 35.39 3.80
CA ASN A 481 -25.41 34.82 3.83
C ASN A 481 -25.34 33.36 3.36
N VAL A 482 -26.42 32.78 2.85
CA VAL A 482 -26.41 31.40 2.35
C VAL A 482 -25.53 31.30 1.10
N GLN A 483 -24.52 30.44 1.16
CA GLN A 483 -23.53 30.23 0.10
C GLN A 483 -23.69 28.88 -0.60
N ARG A 484 -24.29 27.89 0.06
CA ARG A 484 -24.38 26.52 -0.44
C ARG A 484 -25.74 25.89 -0.15
N ILE A 485 -26.25 25.16 -1.13
CA ILE A 485 -27.42 24.28 -0.98
C ILE A 485 -26.94 22.85 -1.17
N GLY A 486 -27.06 22.01 -0.14
CA GLY A 486 -26.56 20.64 -0.13
C GLY A 486 -27.34 19.68 -1.04
N SER A 487 -26.77 18.49 -1.25
CA SER A 487 -27.39 17.45 -2.07
C SER A 487 -28.74 17.03 -1.52
N SER A 488 -29.73 16.85 -2.41
CA SER A 488 -31.10 16.49 -2.06
C SER A 488 -31.79 17.44 -1.06
N ALA A 489 -31.29 18.66 -0.81
CA ALA A 489 -31.81 19.55 0.23
C ALA A 489 -33.33 19.74 0.21
N PHE A 490 -33.95 19.84 -0.97
CA PHE A 490 -35.39 19.95 -1.20
C PHE A 490 -35.96 18.77 -2.01
N SER A 491 -35.25 17.64 -2.06
CA SER A 491 -35.68 16.48 -2.85
C SER A 491 -37.02 15.95 -2.34
N GLY A 492 -38.02 15.83 -3.20
CA GLY A 492 -39.37 15.40 -2.84
C GLY A 492 -40.26 16.48 -2.21
N CYS A 493 -39.87 17.75 -2.23
CA CYS A 493 -40.76 18.87 -1.90
C CYS A 493 -41.75 19.11 -3.05
N THR A 494 -42.72 18.23 -3.19
CA THR A 494 -43.58 18.10 -4.39
C THR A 494 -44.45 19.31 -4.71
N LEU A 495 -44.65 20.23 -3.77
CA LEU A 495 -45.41 21.48 -3.97
C LEU A 495 -44.53 22.74 -4.11
N LEU A 496 -43.20 22.60 -4.06
CA LEU A 496 -42.27 23.72 -4.20
C LEU A 496 -42.15 24.12 -5.69
N GLN A 497 -42.86 25.18 -6.07
CA GLN A 497 -43.00 25.66 -7.46
C GLN A 497 -42.05 26.79 -7.83
N GLU A 498 -41.69 27.62 -6.85
CA GLU A 498 -40.80 28.75 -7.03
C GLU A 498 -39.93 28.87 -5.79
N ILE A 499 -38.71 29.35 -5.98
CA ILE A 499 -37.75 29.59 -4.91
C ILE A 499 -36.85 30.74 -5.35
N ASP A 500 -36.55 31.66 -4.45
CA ASP A 500 -35.67 32.80 -4.69
C ASP A 500 -34.30 32.47 -4.10
N ILE A 501 -33.30 32.23 -4.94
CA ILE A 501 -31.97 31.76 -4.50
C ILE A 501 -31.04 32.97 -4.36
N PRO A 502 -30.47 33.25 -3.18
CA PRO A 502 -29.58 34.39 -3.00
C PRO A 502 -28.38 34.38 -3.95
N ASP A 503 -27.98 35.57 -4.43
CA ASP A 503 -26.79 35.75 -5.29
C ASP A 503 -25.48 35.29 -4.63
N THR A 504 -25.46 35.15 -3.30
CA THR A 504 -24.34 34.61 -2.53
C THR A 504 -24.13 33.11 -2.73
N VAL A 505 -25.12 32.38 -3.27
CA VAL A 505 -25.01 30.95 -3.52
C VAL A 505 -24.03 30.68 -4.65
N THR A 506 -23.03 29.83 -4.37
CA THR A 506 -21.99 29.45 -5.32
C THR A 506 -22.03 27.97 -5.69
N SER A 507 -22.79 27.14 -4.96
CA SER A 507 -22.95 25.72 -5.25
C SER A 507 -24.32 25.18 -4.85
N ILE A 508 -24.85 24.30 -5.70
CA ILE A 508 -26.07 23.52 -5.46
C ILE A 508 -25.74 22.06 -5.69
N GLY A 509 -25.94 21.25 -4.66
CA GLY A 509 -25.60 19.84 -4.65
C GLY A 509 -26.48 18.99 -5.54
N LYS A 510 -25.98 17.79 -5.86
CA LYS A 510 -26.69 16.77 -6.64
C LYS A 510 -28.13 16.59 -6.16
N ASN A 511 -29.07 16.60 -7.11
CA ASN A 511 -30.50 16.33 -6.87
C ASN A 511 -31.14 17.24 -5.81
N ALA A 512 -30.57 18.41 -5.49
CA ALA A 512 -31.09 19.32 -4.47
C ALA A 512 -32.58 19.61 -4.63
N PHE A 513 -33.07 19.69 -5.87
CA PHE A 513 -34.47 19.95 -6.20
C PHE A 513 -35.16 18.78 -6.90
N TYR A 514 -34.65 17.55 -6.81
CA TYR A 514 -35.26 16.40 -7.48
C TYR A 514 -36.70 16.16 -7.00
N ASN A 515 -37.62 15.85 -7.93
CA ASN A 515 -39.03 15.57 -7.61
C ASN A 515 -39.74 16.71 -6.83
N THR A 516 -39.39 17.96 -7.12
CA THR A 516 -40.17 19.14 -6.73
C THR A 516 -41.21 19.49 -7.79
N ALA A 517 -42.08 20.47 -7.55
CA ALA A 517 -43.03 20.91 -8.58
C ALA A 517 -42.33 21.48 -9.84
N LEU A 518 -41.09 21.95 -9.71
CA LEU A 518 -40.24 22.40 -10.83
C LEU A 518 -40.05 21.30 -11.90
N TRP A 519 -39.95 20.03 -11.48
CA TRP A 519 -39.79 18.88 -12.38
C TRP A 519 -41.06 18.51 -13.12
N ASN A 520 -42.22 18.87 -12.56
CA ASN A 520 -43.53 18.50 -13.08
C ASN A 520 -44.15 19.60 -13.96
N ALA A 521 -43.42 20.69 -14.21
CA ALA A 521 -43.86 21.75 -15.11
C ALA A 521 -44.04 21.21 -16.53
N ALA A 522 -45.22 21.42 -17.13
CA ALA A 522 -45.58 20.84 -18.42
C ALA A 522 -44.58 21.25 -19.53
N GLY A 523 -43.96 20.25 -20.17
CA GLY A 523 -43.02 20.46 -21.27
C GLY A 523 -41.60 20.86 -20.86
N ALA A 524 -41.27 20.89 -19.56
CA ALA A 524 -39.92 21.20 -19.10
C ALA A 524 -38.94 20.05 -19.44
N THR A 525 -37.90 20.37 -20.21
CA THR A 525 -36.78 19.45 -20.48
C THR A 525 -35.61 19.76 -19.54
N LEU A 526 -35.22 21.02 -19.44
CA LEU A 526 -34.27 21.53 -18.46
C LEU A 526 -35.03 22.13 -17.27
N ILE A 527 -34.58 21.80 -16.05
CA ILE A 527 -35.24 22.18 -14.81
C ILE A 527 -34.45 23.29 -14.13
N TYR A 528 -35.09 24.42 -13.87
CA TYR A 528 -34.47 25.59 -13.25
C TYR A 528 -35.08 25.85 -11.87
N ALA A 529 -34.24 26.22 -10.91
CA ALA A 529 -34.64 26.80 -9.64
C ALA A 529 -34.04 28.21 -9.60
N ASP A 530 -34.89 29.23 -9.71
CA ASP A 530 -34.45 30.60 -9.98
C ASP A 530 -33.48 30.69 -11.18
N ASN A 531 -32.33 31.33 -11.01
CA ASN A 531 -31.28 31.47 -12.02
C ASN A 531 -30.30 30.29 -12.07
N TRP A 532 -30.63 29.16 -11.44
CA TRP A 532 -29.80 27.95 -11.46
C TRP A 532 -30.42 26.84 -12.30
N LEU A 533 -29.61 26.20 -13.14
CA LEU A 533 -29.97 24.95 -13.80
C LEU A 533 -29.73 23.79 -12.82
N VAL A 534 -30.79 23.09 -12.42
CA VAL A 534 -30.76 22.09 -11.34
C VAL A 534 -31.14 20.67 -11.78
N GLY A 535 -31.51 20.48 -13.05
CA GLY A 535 -31.81 19.14 -13.56
C GLY A 535 -32.08 19.09 -15.06
N ASP A 536 -32.07 17.87 -15.58
CA ASP A 536 -32.49 17.53 -16.94
C ASP A 536 -33.48 16.35 -16.88
N ALA A 537 -34.75 16.65 -17.18
CA ALA A 537 -35.85 15.70 -17.18
C ALA A 537 -35.92 14.88 -18.48
N LYS A 538 -35.04 15.15 -19.46
CA LYS A 538 -34.99 14.34 -20.68
C LYS A 538 -34.47 12.94 -20.37
N GLU A 539 -35.28 11.95 -20.72
CA GLU A 539 -34.90 10.54 -20.64
C GLU A 539 -33.73 10.24 -21.60
N PRO A 540 -32.83 9.31 -21.23
CA PRO A 540 -31.80 8.82 -22.14
C PRO A 540 -32.42 8.35 -23.47
N SER A 541 -31.74 8.62 -24.57
CA SER A 541 -32.20 8.34 -25.93
C SER A 541 -31.07 7.77 -26.79
N ASP A 542 -31.39 6.97 -27.80
CA ASP A 542 -30.41 6.35 -28.70
C ASP A 542 -29.53 7.36 -29.48
N LYS A 543 -29.83 8.67 -29.44
CA LYS A 543 -29.11 9.71 -30.18
C LYS A 543 -28.71 10.88 -29.28
N PRO A 544 -27.46 11.34 -29.34
CA PRO A 544 -27.02 12.51 -28.58
C PRO A 544 -27.76 13.78 -28.99
N TYR A 545 -28.07 14.63 -28.01
CA TYR A 545 -28.80 15.89 -28.24
C TYR A 545 -28.02 17.09 -27.72
N SER A 546 -28.32 18.27 -28.27
CA SER A 546 -27.74 19.53 -27.80
C SER A 546 -28.67 20.24 -26.82
N VAL A 547 -28.09 20.91 -25.83
CA VAL A 547 -28.81 21.74 -24.86
C VAL A 547 -28.38 23.20 -24.98
N SER A 548 -29.33 24.12 -24.84
CA SER A 548 -29.06 25.57 -24.78
C SER A 548 -29.49 26.08 -23.41
N ILE A 549 -28.54 26.61 -22.64
CA ILE A 549 -28.80 27.14 -21.31
C ILE A 549 -29.44 28.54 -21.45
N LYS A 550 -30.50 28.79 -20.67
CA LYS A 550 -31.30 30.01 -20.73
C LYS A 550 -30.47 31.24 -20.30
N GLU A 551 -30.68 32.37 -20.98
CA GLU A 551 -30.10 33.66 -20.58
C GLU A 551 -30.48 34.05 -19.14
N GLY A 552 -29.53 34.64 -18.41
CA GLY A 552 -29.66 34.92 -16.97
C GLY A 552 -29.31 33.76 -16.04
N THR A 553 -29.00 32.57 -16.56
CA THR A 553 -28.54 31.45 -15.70
C THR A 553 -27.14 31.78 -15.13
N VAL A 554 -27.01 31.67 -13.80
CA VAL A 554 -25.76 31.96 -13.07
C VAL A 554 -24.93 30.72 -12.78
N GLY A 555 -25.54 29.53 -12.74
CA GLY A 555 -24.82 28.30 -12.49
C GLY A 555 -25.55 27.01 -12.85
N ILE A 556 -24.79 25.93 -12.96
CA ILE A 556 -25.26 24.55 -13.19
C ILE A 556 -24.96 23.77 -11.92
N ALA A 557 -25.97 23.13 -11.34
CA ALA A 557 -25.83 22.31 -10.15
C ALA A 557 -24.97 21.05 -10.39
N ASP A 558 -24.55 20.40 -9.31
CA ASP A 558 -23.71 19.21 -9.41
C ASP A 558 -24.47 18.06 -10.11
N TYR A 559 -23.76 17.34 -11.00
CA TYR A 559 -24.22 16.16 -11.73
C TYR A 559 -25.50 16.33 -12.60
N VAL A 560 -25.88 17.55 -12.97
CA VAL A 560 -27.11 17.82 -13.77
C VAL A 560 -27.20 16.99 -15.06
N PHE A 561 -26.12 16.92 -15.84
CA PHE A 561 -26.04 16.15 -17.08
C PHE A 561 -25.27 14.84 -16.92
N SER A 562 -25.11 14.37 -15.69
CA SER A 562 -24.40 13.12 -15.44
C SER A 562 -25.17 11.94 -16.04
N GLN A 563 -24.48 11.09 -16.80
CA GLN A 563 -25.08 9.91 -17.48
C GLN A 563 -26.21 10.28 -18.47
N LYS A 564 -26.20 11.50 -19.02
CA LYS A 564 -27.14 11.96 -20.05
C LYS A 564 -26.51 11.95 -21.44
N ASP A 565 -27.30 11.76 -22.48
CA ASP A 565 -26.85 11.79 -23.88
C ASP A 565 -26.67 13.23 -24.42
N VAL A 566 -26.21 14.16 -23.58
CA VAL A 566 -25.92 15.54 -24.00
C VAL A 566 -24.67 15.54 -24.87
N GLY A 567 -24.85 15.70 -26.18
CA GLY A 567 -23.80 15.74 -27.18
C GLY A 567 -23.15 17.12 -27.35
N GLY A 568 -23.86 18.19 -27.03
CA GLY A 568 -23.38 19.56 -27.14
C GLY A 568 -24.10 20.52 -26.20
N VAL A 569 -23.44 21.60 -25.79
CA VAL A 569 -23.97 22.60 -24.87
C VAL A 569 -23.68 24.00 -25.39
N THR A 570 -24.69 24.86 -25.37
CA THR A 570 -24.53 26.31 -25.55
C THR A 570 -24.74 26.98 -24.21
N PHE A 571 -23.69 27.57 -23.66
CA PHE A 571 -23.74 28.33 -22.41
C PHE A 571 -24.26 29.75 -22.64
N SER A 572 -24.90 30.34 -21.62
CA SER A 572 -25.20 31.78 -21.55
C SER A 572 -24.04 32.55 -20.91
N ASP A 573 -23.89 33.84 -21.24
CA ASP A 573 -22.75 34.67 -20.79
C ASP A 573 -22.68 34.82 -19.25
N GLY A 574 -23.82 34.72 -18.56
CA GLY A 574 -23.94 34.87 -17.11
C GLY A 574 -23.45 33.69 -16.26
N ILE A 575 -23.04 32.55 -16.86
CA ILE A 575 -22.64 31.35 -16.12
C ILE A 575 -21.33 31.57 -15.37
N LYS A 576 -21.39 31.55 -14.04
CA LYS A 576 -20.22 31.65 -13.15
C LYS A 576 -19.79 30.30 -12.60
N TYR A 577 -20.73 29.38 -12.42
CA TYR A 577 -20.51 28.12 -11.71
C TYR A 577 -20.92 26.91 -12.55
N ILE A 578 -20.01 25.94 -12.68
CA ILE A 578 -20.31 24.62 -13.24
C ILE A 578 -20.05 23.59 -12.13
N GLY A 579 -21.10 22.87 -11.75
CA GLY A 579 -21.09 21.94 -10.63
C GLY A 579 -20.11 20.78 -10.78
N GLU A 580 -19.82 20.15 -9.65
CA GLU A 580 -19.07 18.90 -9.59
C GLU A 580 -19.75 17.85 -10.47
N GLY A 581 -18.97 17.15 -11.30
CA GLY A 581 -19.50 16.08 -12.13
C GLY A 581 -20.61 16.48 -13.12
N ALA A 582 -20.81 17.78 -13.38
CA ALA A 582 -21.95 18.30 -14.13
C ALA A 582 -22.19 17.60 -15.47
N PHE A 583 -21.12 17.20 -16.18
CA PHE A 583 -21.19 16.48 -17.46
C PHE A 583 -20.60 15.05 -17.38
N SER A 584 -20.39 14.51 -16.17
CA SER A 584 -19.77 13.20 -16.00
C SER A 584 -20.53 12.08 -16.71
N TRP A 585 -19.84 11.21 -17.44
CA TRP A 585 -20.43 10.11 -18.22
C TRP A 585 -21.45 10.56 -19.27
N SER A 586 -21.36 11.82 -19.74
CA SER A 586 -22.21 12.33 -20.82
C SER A 586 -21.59 12.12 -22.21
N PHE A 587 -22.38 12.40 -23.24
CA PHE A 587 -21.94 12.33 -24.64
C PHE A 587 -21.25 13.62 -25.12
N LEU A 588 -20.85 14.49 -24.19
CA LEU A 588 -20.40 15.83 -24.47
C LEU A 588 -19.23 15.81 -25.46
N GLY A 589 -19.34 16.64 -26.51
CA GLY A 589 -18.38 16.70 -27.62
C GLY A 589 -18.85 15.98 -28.88
N TYR A 590 -19.89 15.13 -28.79
CA TYR A 590 -20.45 14.45 -29.96
C TYR A 590 -21.02 15.41 -31.01
N ASN A 591 -21.67 16.51 -30.59
CA ASN A 591 -22.31 17.50 -31.47
C ASN A 591 -21.45 18.75 -31.72
N GLY A 592 -20.13 18.69 -31.50
CA GLY A 592 -19.21 19.79 -31.81
C GLY A 592 -18.36 20.25 -30.62
N LYS A 593 -17.75 21.43 -30.77
CA LYS A 593 -16.82 22.02 -29.81
C LYS A 593 -17.52 22.42 -28.51
N VAL A 594 -16.80 22.29 -27.39
CA VAL A 594 -17.23 22.78 -26.07
C VAL A 594 -16.36 23.97 -25.68
N GLU A 595 -17.00 25.13 -25.48
CA GLU A 595 -16.34 26.37 -25.06
C GLU A 595 -16.89 26.78 -23.70
N ILE A 596 -16.01 26.86 -22.70
CA ILE A 596 -16.41 27.27 -21.35
C ILE A 596 -16.45 28.82 -21.28
N PRO A 597 -17.51 29.43 -20.71
CA PRO A 597 -17.66 30.88 -20.64
C PRO A 597 -16.53 31.57 -19.86
N ALA A 598 -16.08 32.74 -20.33
CA ALA A 598 -15.03 33.52 -19.69
C ALA A 598 -15.38 34.03 -18.28
N SER A 599 -16.66 33.99 -17.88
CA SER A 599 -17.14 34.31 -16.53
C SER A 599 -16.86 33.19 -15.51
N VAL A 600 -16.53 31.97 -15.94
CA VAL A 600 -16.20 30.84 -15.06
C VAL A 600 -14.80 31.00 -14.49
N THR A 601 -14.65 30.82 -13.17
CA THR A 601 -13.36 30.98 -12.45
C THR A 601 -12.80 29.69 -11.87
N GLU A 602 -13.59 28.62 -11.85
CA GLU A 602 -13.21 27.29 -11.36
C GLU A 602 -13.88 26.20 -12.20
N ILE A 603 -13.12 25.13 -12.51
CA ILE A 603 -13.66 23.86 -13.00
C ILE A 603 -13.58 22.86 -11.85
N ARG A 604 -14.72 22.35 -11.39
CA ARG A 604 -14.81 21.48 -10.20
C ARG A 604 -14.38 20.05 -10.49
N ASP A 605 -14.27 19.25 -9.42
CA ASP A 605 -13.93 17.83 -9.53
C ASP A 605 -14.90 17.11 -10.48
N TYR A 606 -14.37 16.16 -11.25
CA TYR A 606 -15.15 15.28 -12.13
C TYR A 606 -15.97 15.95 -13.25
N THR A 607 -15.86 17.27 -13.48
CA THR A 607 -16.79 18.02 -14.37
C THR A 607 -17.00 17.36 -15.74
N PHE A 608 -15.95 16.86 -16.40
CA PHE A 608 -16.00 16.15 -17.69
C PHE A 608 -15.58 14.67 -17.58
N TYR A 609 -15.73 14.06 -16.40
CA TYR A 609 -15.31 12.69 -16.14
C TYR A 609 -15.95 11.71 -17.13
N SER A 610 -15.17 10.90 -17.82
CA SER A 610 -15.59 9.93 -18.84
C SER A 610 -16.45 10.51 -19.97
N CYS A 611 -16.21 11.75 -20.39
CA CYS A 611 -16.81 12.30 -21.62
C CYS A 611 -16.10 11.72 -22.86
N TYR A 612 -16.52 10.53 -23.30
CA TYR A 612 -15.83 9.75 -24.33
C TYR A 612 -15.68 10.43 -25.69
N TYR A 613 -16.61 11.32 -26.05
CA TYR A 613 -16.64 12.01 -27.34
C TYR A 613 -15.99 13.40 -27.31
N LEU A 614 -15.49 13.83 -26.15
CA LEU A 614 -14.89 15.14 -25.97
C LEU A 614 -13.53 15.17 -26.66
N GLN A 615 -13.38 16.01 -27.69
CA GLN A 615 -12.15 16.09 -28.49
C GLN A 615 -11.31 17.32 -28.16
N ASN A 616 -11.96 18.50 -28.10
CA ASN A 616 -11.29 19.77 -27.86
C ASN A 616 -12.06 20.57 -26.81
N VAL A 617 -11.35 21.01 -25.77
CA VAL A 617 -11.92 21.86 -24.71
C VAL A 617 -11.05 23.08 -24.52
N TYR A 618 -11.71 24.24 -24.49
CA TYR A 618 -11.08 25.51 -24.16
C TYR A 618 -11.49 25.93 -22.74
N LEU A 619 -10.52 25.96 -21.82
CA LEU A 619 -10.70 26.53 -20.48
C LEU A 619 -10.20 27.99 -20.50
N PRO A 620 -11.03 28.98 -20.17
CA PRO A 620 -10.64 30.39 -20.25
C PRO A 620 -9.63 30.77 -19.16
N ASN A 621 -8.82 31.80 -19.41
CA ASN A 621 -7.79 32.28 -18.46
C ASN A 621 -8.35 32.88 -17.15
N SER A 622 -9.67 33.11 -17.07
CA SER A 622 -10.36 33.42 -15.81
C SER A 622 -10.40 32.25 -14.84
N VAL A 623 -10.23 31.01 -15.34
CA VAL A 623 -10.14 29.81 -14.49
C VAL A 623 -8.81 29.81 -13.75
N THR A 624 -8.87 29.82 -12.43
CA THR A 624 -7.70 29.78 -11.54
C THR A 624 -7.53 28.42 -10.86
N LYS A 625 -8.54 27.54 -10.95
CA LYS A 625 -8.53 26.21 -10.34
C LYS A 625 -9.21 25.18 -11.24
N VAL A 626 -8.55 24.03 -11.41
CA VAL A 626 -9.05 22.87 -12.15
C VAL A 626 -9.01 21.65 -11.23
N GLY A 627 -10.18 21.07 -10.96
CA GLY A 627 -10.37 19.99 -9.99
C GLY A 627 -9.73 18.66 -10.38
N ARG A 628 -9.87 17.69 -9.47
CA ARG A 628 -9.40 16.31 -9.63
C ARG A 628 -10.25 15.57 -10.66
N SER A 629 -9.61 14.67 -11.41
CA SER A 629 -10.29 13.78 -12.37
C SER A 629 -11.15 14.49 -13.43
N VAL A 630 -10.91 15.77 -13.73
CA VAL A 630 -11.77 16.59 -14.59
C VAL A 630 -11.98 15.97 -15.97
N PHE A 631 -10.94 15.41 -16.59
CA PHE A 631 -10.99 14.74 -17.89
C PHE A 631 -10.68 13.24 -17.82
N TYR A 632 -10.88 12.62 -16.65
CA TYR A 632 -10.63 11.20 -16.46
C TYR A 632 -11.32 10.38 -17.55
N ASN A 633 -10.58 9.55 -18.27
CA ASN A 633 -11.04 8.64 -19.32
C ASN A 633 -11.78 9.34 -20.49
N CYS A 634 -11.47 10.61 -20.75
CA CYS A 634 -11.86 11.29 -22.00
C CYS A 634 -10.98 10.78 -23.15
N VAL A 635 -11.28 9.58 -23.65
CA VAL A 635 -10.40 8.84 -24.57
C VAL A 635 -10.16 9.54 -25.91
N SER A 636 -11.13 10.33 -26.40
CA SER A 636 -11.06 11.06 -27.67
C SER A 636 -10.43 12.45 -27.53
N LEU A 637 -10.04 12.87 -26.32
CA LEU A 637 -9.53 14.20 -26.05
C LEU A 637 -8.16 14.36 -26.70
N THR A 638 -8.06 15.25 -27.68
CA THR A 638 -6.84 15.47 -28.46
C THR A 638 -6.06 16.68 -27.97
N ASN A 639 -6.76 17.74 -27.58
CA ASN A 639 -6.15 19.00 -27.15
C ASN A 639 -6.97 19.66 -26.03
N VAL A 640 -6.26 20.25 -25.06
CA VAL A 640 -6.85 21.01 -23.95
C VAL A 640 -6.04 22.29 -23.78
N HIS A 641 -6.72 23.42 -23.87
CA HIS A 641 -6.12 24.69 -23.48
C HIS A 641 -6.21 24.82 -21.96
N LEU A 642 -5.07 24.77 -21.27
CA LEU A 642 -4.99 25.00 -19.84
C LEU A 642 -4.92 26.51 -19.53
N PRO A 643 -5.62 27.00 -18.49
CA PRO A 643 -5.56 28.40 -18.08
C PRO A 643 -4.16 28.78 -17.58
N THR A 644 -3.71 30.00 -17.85
CA THR A 644 -2.35 30.44 -17.50
C THR A 644 -2.08 30.61 -15.99
N GLU A 645 -3.14 30.78 -15.19
CA GLU A 645 -3.03 31.12 -13.77
C GLU A 645 -3.04 29.91 -12.83
N ILE A 646 -3.24 28.69 -13.33
CA ILE A 646 -3.27 27.50 -12.47
C ILE A 646 -1.87 27.20 -11.92
N THR A 647 -1.82 26.79 -10.65
CA THR A 647 -0.58 26.37 -9.97
C THR A 647 -0.44 24.86 -9.87
N GLU A 648 -1.44 24.11 -10.30
CA GLU A 648 -1.48 22.65 -10.18
C GLU A 648 -2.27 22.01 -11.32
N ILE A 649 -1.78 20.85 -11.77
CA ILE A 649 -2.59 19.85 -12.48
C ILE A 649 -2.98 18.78 -11.47
N SER A 650 -4.25 18.73 -11.11
CA SER A 650 -4.76 17.90 -10.02
C SER A 650 -4.62 16.39 -10.26
N ASP A 651 -4.79 15.62 -9.18
CA ASP A 651 -4.76 14.16 -9.25
C ASP A 651 -5.76 13.62 -10.29
N TYR A 652 -5.30 12.65 -11.09
CA TYR A 652 -6.08 11.94 -12.11
C TYR A 652 -6.69 12.82 -13.23
N SER A 653 -6.32 14.11 -13.35
CA SER A 653 -7.01 15.05 -14.25
C SER A 653 -7.14 14.57 -15.70
N PHE A 654 -6.16 13.87 -16.26
CA PHE A 654 -6.14 13.32 -17.62
C PHE A 654 -5.94 11.80 -17.66
N PHE A 655 -6.21 11.10 -16.56
CA PHE A 655 -6.06 9.65 -16.49
C PHE A 655 -6.79 8.98 -17.65
N GLY A 656 -6.11 8.18 -18.48
CA GLY A 656 -6.73 7.46 -19.59
C GLY A 656 -7.10 8.31 -20.81
N CYS A 657 -6.66 9.57 -20.90
CA CYS A 657 -6.79 10.38 -22.12
C CYS A 657 -5.82 9.90 -23.21
N ARG A 658 -6.16 8.78 -23.87
CA ARG A 658 -5.27 8.07 -24.80
C ARG A 658 -4.96 8.83 -26.09
N SER A 659 -5.86 9.71 -26.54
CA SER A 659 -5.66 10.54 -27.74
C SER A 659 -5.02 11.90 -27.46
N LEU A 660 -4.68 12.22 -26.21
CA LEU A 660 -4.09 13.51 -25.85
C LEU A 660 -2.67 13.61 -26.42
N LYS A 661 -2.47 14.54 -27.36
CA LYS A 661 -1.22 14.66 -28.14
C LYS A 661 -0.23 15.62 -27.49
N MET A 662 -0.60 16.90 -27.48
CA MET A 662 0.24 17.98 -26.95
C MET A 662 -0.51 18.72 -25.85
N LEU A 663 0.22 19.07 -24.80
CA LEU A 663 -0.27 19.88 -23.71
C LEU A 663 0.81 20.88 -23.32
N ALA A 664 0.55 22.17 -23.54
CA ALA A 664 1.38 23.22 -22.95
C ALA A 664 1.05 23.31 -21.46
N ILE A 665 2.03 23.00 -20.61
CA ILE A 665 1.90 23.12 -19.15
C ILE A 665 2.16 24.59 -18.77
N PRO A 666 1.23 25.29 -18.11
CA PRO A 666 1.41 26.70 -17.76
C PRO A 666 2.61 26.99 -16.85
N ASP A 667 3.26 28.15 -17.04
CA ASP A 667 4.50 28.55 -16.34
C ASP A 667 4.37 28.64 -14.81
N LYS A 668 3.15 28.75 -14.27
CA LYS A 668 2.87 28.84 -12.82
C LYS A 668 2.65 27.49 -12.14
N VAL A 669 2.59 26.39 -12.90
CA VAL A 669 2.34 25.04 -12.35
C VAL A 669 3.50 24.57 -11.48
N GLN A 670 3.23 24.44 -10.18
CA GLN A 670 4.16 23.96 -9.15
C GLN A 670 4.03 22.46 -8.89
N ARG A 671 2.88 21.86 -9.21
CA ARG A 671 2.59 20.45 -8.93
C ARG A 671 1.86 19.76 -10.07
N ILE A 672 2.31 18.54 -10.40
CA ILE A 672 1.56 17.57 -11.20
C ILE A 672 1.13 16.44 -10.28
N GLY A 673 -0.18 16.24 -10.12
CA GLY A 673 -0.77 15.32 -9.16
C GLY A 673 -0.58 13.84 -9.48
N MET A 674 -1.03 13.00 -8.54
CA MET A 674 -1.00 11.55 -8.66
C MET A 674 -1.77 11.09 -9.90
N ALA A 675 -1.14 10.25 -10.72
CA ALA A 675 -1.73 9.66 -11.92
C ALA A 675 -2.34 10.66 -12.92
N ALA A 676 -1.90 11.93 -12.91
CA ALA A 676 -2.47 13.01 -13.71
C ALA A 676 -2.53 12.69 -15.22
N PHE A 677 -1.50 12.06 -15.77
CA PHE A 677 -1.37 11.65 -17.19
C PHE A 677 -1.22 10.13 -17.37
N TYR A 678 -1.72 9.36 -16.41
CA TYR A 678 -1.68 7.90 -16.45
C TYR A 678 -2.32 7.40 -17.75
N TRP A 679 -1.61 6.57 -18.51
CA TRP A 679 -2.06 5.96 -19.75
C TRP A 679 -2.42 6.95 -20.88
N CYS A 680 -1.82 8.14 -20.88
CA CYS A 680 -1.83 9.08 -22.01
C CYS A 680 -0.83 8.65 -23.10
N ILE A 681 -1.16 7.59 -23.85
CA ILE A 681 -0.25 6.93 -24.79
C ILE A 681 0.17 7.78 -26.01
N SER A 682 -0.62 8.81 -26.37
CA SER A 682 -0.29 9.73 -27.46
C SER A 682 0.45 10.99 -26.98
N LEU A 683 0.73 11.12 -25.68
CA LEU A 683 1.36 12.33 -25.14
C LEU A 683 2.78 12.47 -25.68
N GLY A 684 3.07 13.61 -26.33
CA GLY A 684 4.36 13.85 -26.99
C GLY A 684 4.45 13.24 -28.40
N TRP A 685 3.30 13.00 -29.06
CA TRP A 685 3.23 12.51 -30.45
C TRP A 685 2.54 13.53 -31.36
N GLU A 686 3.15 13.78 -32.52
CA GLU A 686 2.50 14.51 -33.63
C GLU A 686 2.53 13.69 -34.93
N GLU A 687 1.46 13.84 -35.73
CA GLU A 687 1.43 13.31 -37.10
C GLU A 687 2.46 14.07 -37.92
N GLY A 688 3.41 13.34 -38.51
CA GLY A 688 4.40 13.88 -39.41
C GLY A 688 3.77 14.35 -40.74
N PRO A 689 4.57 14.99 -41.62
CA PRO A 689 4.09 15.50 -42.91
C PRO A 689 3.53 14.41 -43.84
N LEU A 690 3.83 13.14 -43.58
CA LEU A 690 3.28 11.97 -44.24
C LEU A 690 2.36 11.20 -43.27
N LYS A 691 1.21 10.72 -43.76
CA LYS A 691 0.17 10.02 -42.95
C LYS A 691 0.65 8.79 -42.17
N ASP A 692 1.83 8.27 -42.48
CA ASP A 692 2.43 7.09 -41.85
C ASP A 692 3.74 7.41 -41.09
N GLU A 693 4.08 8.68 -40.94
CA GLU A 693 5.26 9.15 -40.20
C GLU A 693 4.82 9.78 -38.88
N TYR A 694 5.37 9.32 -37.76
CA TYR A 694 5.12 9.91 -36.45
C TYR A 694 6.38 10.63 -35.99
N SER A 695 6.24 11.87 -35.53
CA SER A 695 7.34 12.63 -34.94
C SER A 695 7.24 12.65 -33.41
N SER A 696 8.36 12.39 -32.75
CA SER A 696 8.51 12.49 -31.30
C SER A 696 8.63 13.96 -30.89
N LEU A 697 7.79 14.41 -29.95
CA LEU A 697 7.85 15.74 -29.37
C LEU A 697 8.41 15.71 -27.95
N LYS A 698 9.13 16.79 -27.63
CA LYS A 698 9.66 17.07 -26.31
C LYS A 698 8.60 17.73 -25.41
N LEU A 699 8.30 17.11 -24.27
CA LEU A 699 7.46 17.72 -23.24
C LEU A 699 8.32 18.63 -22.35
N VAL A 700 8.05 19.94 -22.37
CA VAL A 700 8.74 20.92 -21.53
C VAL A 700 7.90 21.19 -20.28
N LEU A 701 8.47 20.92 -19.11
CA LEU A 701 7.86 21.21 -17.81
C LEU A 701 8.37 22.56 -17.27
N PRO A 702 7.53 23.37 -16.62
CA PRO A 702 7.86 24.75 -16.29
C PRO A 702 8.90 24.86 -15.17
N GLU A 703 9.63 25.97 -15.15
CA GLU A 703 10.63 26.30 -14.13
C GLU A 703 10.05 26.34 -12.71
N SER A 704 8.76 26.61 -12.54
CA SER A 704 8.07 26.65 -11.24
C SER A 704 7.73 25.27 -10.68
N LEU A 705 7.82 24.20 -11.47
CA LEU A 705 7.44 22.85 -11.05
C LEU A 705 8.34 22.35 -9.92
N GLU A 706 7.75 21.97 -8.79
CA GLU A 706 8.47 21.44 -7.62
C GLU A 706 8.23 19.94 -7.41
N GLU A 707 7.06 19.42 -7.80
CA GLU A 707 6.65 18.04 -7.53
C GLU A 707 5.94 17.37 -8.73
N ILE A 708 6.36 16.13 -9.01
CA ILE A 708 5.65 15.16 -9.87
C ILE A 708 5.15 14.03 -8.96
N GLY A 709 3.84 13.84 -8.90
CA GLY A 709 3.18 12.85 -8.06
C GLY A 709 3.38 11.40 -8.50
N ASP A 710 2.94 10.48 -7.66
CA ASP A 710 3.01 9.04 -7.94
C ASP A 710 2.22 8.69 -9.20
N TYR A 711 2.74 7.81 -10.04
CA TYR A 711 2.11 7.36 -11.29
C TYR A 711 1.81 8.48 -12.32
N ALA A 712 2.29 9.70 -12.12
CA ALA A 712 1.87 10.88 -12.89
C ALA A 712 1.92 10.68 -14.41
N PHE A 713 2.97 10.06 -14.94
CA PHE A 713 3.17 9.73 -16.36
C PHE A 713 3.29 8.21 -16.59
N TYR A 714 2.58 7.40 -15.82
CA TYR A 714 2.60 5.94 -15.96
C TYR A 714 2.06 5.52 -17.34
N ARG A 715 2.84 4.77 -18.12
CA ARG A 715 2.52 4.35 -19.51
C ARG A 715 2.08 5.53 -20.39
N SER A 716 2.73 6.67 -20.22
CA SER A 716 2.54 7.81 -21.11
C SER A 716 3.37 7.64 -22.39
N GLY A 717 2.96 8.29 -23.48
CA GLY A 717 3.62 8.20 -24.77
C GLY A 717 5.00 8.88 -24.86
N LEU A 718 5.59 9.32 -23.74
CA LEU A 718 6.69 10.26 -23.73
C LEU A 718 7.93 9.71 -24.45
N SER A 719 8.56 10.58 -25.23
CA SER A 719 9.78 10.27 -25.98
C SER A 719 10.97 11.13 -25.53
N GLU A 720 10.71 12.41 -25.21
CA GLU A 720 11.66 13.33 -24.61
C GLU A 720 10.96 14.23 -23.59
N ILE A 721 11.66 14.57 -22.50
CA ILE A 721 11.15 15.41 -21.43
C ILE A 721 12.24 16.38 -20.93
N GLU A 722 11.87 17.63 -20.70
CA GLU A 722 12.71 18.65 -20.07
C GLU A 722 12.06 19.13 -18.78
N PHE A 723 12.86 19.15 -17.71
CA PHE A 723 12.42 19.55 -16.38
C PHE A 723 12.87 20.98 -16.07
N GLY A 724 11.97 21.76 -15.47
CA GLY A 724 12.33 23.02 -14.83
C GLY A 724 13.29 22.83 -13.65
N LYS A 725 14.13 23.83 -13.36
CA LYS A 725 15.23 23.69 -12.39
C LYS A 725 14.78 23.53 -10.94
N ASN A 726 13.55 23.90 -10.61
CA ASN A 726 13.03 23.88 -9.23
C ASN A 726 12.43 22.53 -8.82
N LEU A 727 12.44 21.52 -9.71
CA LEU A 727 11.90 20.21 -9.37
C LEU A 727 12.69 19.57 -8.24
N LYS A 728 11.97 19.15 -7.19
CA LYS A 728 12.53 18.54 -5.97
C LYS A 728 12.17 17.06 -5.85
N LYS A 729 10.98 16.68 -6.33
CA LYS A 729 10.40 15.35 -6.06
C LYS A 729 9.84 14.69 -7.32
N ILE A 730 10.19 13.42 -7.50
CA ILE A 730 9.59 12.50 -8.47
C ILE A 730 8.97 11.33 -7.72
N GLY A 731 7.66 11.16 -7.87
CA GLY A 731 6.87 10.14 -7.19
C GLY A 731 7.16 8.70 -7.62
N ARG A 732 6.61 7.76 -6.85
CA ARG A 732 6.68 6.32 -7.13
C ARG A 732 6.04 6.03 -8.48
N SER A 733 6.70 5.20 -9.31
CA SER A 733 6.19 4.81 -10.63
C SER A 733 5.86 5.98 -11.57
N ALA A 734 6.40 7.19 -11.34
CA ALA A 734 6.01 8.40 -12.07
C ALA A 734 6.17 8.28 -13.59
N PHE A 735 7.22 7.60 -14.07
CA PHE A 735 7.50 7.37 -15.50
C PHE A 735 7.50 5.88 -15.87
N TYR A 736 6.80 5.05 -15.11
CA TYR A 736 6.73 3.61 -15.34
C TYR A 736 6.26 3.28 -16.78
N GLU A 737 7.00 2.41 -17.48
CA GLU A 737 6.75 1.91 -18.83
C GLU A 737 6.54 3.02 -19.89
N ASN A 738 7.31 4.11 -19.81
CA ASN A 738 7.45 5.05 -20.94
C ASN A 738 8.42 4.44 -21.96
N TRP A 739 7.93 3.52 -22.78
CA TRP A 739 8.77 2.71 -23.68
C TRP A 739 9.57 3.51 -24.71
N ASN A 740 9.14 4.74 -25.05
CA ASN A 740 9.79 5.57 -26.07
C ASN A 740 10.75 6.61 -25.50
N LEU A 741 10.81 6.75 -24.17
CA LEU A 741 11.61 7.78 -23.51
C LEU A 741 13.10 7.49 -23.71
N LYS A 742 13.80 8.36 -24.47
CA LYS A 742 15.20 8.12 -24.88
C LYS A 742 16.23 8.65 -23.90
N SER A 743 15.99 9.83 -23.34
CA SER A 743 16.94 10.47 -22.42
C SER A 743 16.23 11.28 -21.34
N VAL A 744 16.86 11.37 -20.18
CA VAL A 744 16.35 12.09 -19.00
C VAL A 744 17.50 12.90 -18.38
N SER A 745 17.28 14.18 -18.11
CA SER A 745 18.24 15.01 -17.37
C SER A 745 17.58 15.61 -16.13
N LEU A 746 17.86 15.04 -14.96
CA LEU A 746 17.27 15.50 -13.70
C LEU A 746 17.94 16.80 -13.23
N PRO A 747 17.17 17.79 -12.75
CA PRO A 747 17.72 19.01 -12.20
C PRO A 747 18.36 18.76 -10.82
N ALA A 748 19.24 19.67 -10.42
CA ALA A 748 20.02 19.59 -9.19
C ALA A 748 19.19 19.50 -7.89
N GLY A 749 17.92 19.90 -7.93
CA GLY A 749 17.00 19.83 -6.79
C GLY A 749 16.48 18.42 -6.47
N VAL A 750 16.58 17.47 -7.41
CA VAL A 750 16.09 16.09 -7.21
C VAL A 750 17.14 15.25 -6.47
N THR A 751 16.87 14.95 -5.20
CA THR A 751 17.77 14.16 -4.34
C THR A 751 17.36 12.69 -4.19
N GLU A 752 16.13 12.33 -4.57
CA GLU A 752 15.64 10.95 -4.51
C GLU A 752 14.90 10.56 -5.79
N ILE A 753 15.21 9.36 -6.28
CA ILE A 753 14.44 8.67 -7.31
C ILE A 753 13.62 7.59 -6.62
N SER A 754 12.31 7.77 -6.56
CA SER A 754 11.39 6.86 -5.87
C SER A 754 11.35 5.46 -6.49
N ASP A 755 10.75 4.52 -5.75
CA ASP A 755 10.55 3.14 -6.21
C ASP A 755 9.83 3.11 -7.57
N TYR A 756 10.30 2.25 -8.47
CA TYR A 756 9.73 2.01 -9.81
C TYR A 756 9.66 3.24 -10.73
N ALA A 757 10.31 4.37 -10.39
CA ALA A 757 10.12 5.65 -11.08
C ALA A 757 10.27 5.58 -12.61
N PHE A 758 11.26 4.86 -13.13
CA PHE A 758 11.52 4.65 -14.56
C PHE A 758 11.49 3.16 -14.95
N TYR A 759 10.77 2.33 -14.19
CA TYR A 759 10.64 0.90 -14.46
C TYR A 759 10.15 0.68 -15.90
N GLY A 760 10.81 -0.18 -16.67
CA GLY A 760 10.37 -0.58 -18.01
C GLY A 760 10.51 0.50 -19.08
N CYS A 761 11.22 1.60 -18.82
CA CYS A 761 11.61 2.57 -19.86
C CYS A 761 12.67 1.96 -20.79
N SER A 762 12.24 1.03 -21.65
CA SER A 762 13.13 0.15 -22.42
C SER A 762 14.02 0.87 -23.41
N SER A 763 13.59 2.02 -23.95
CA SER A 763 14.40 2.86 -24.86
C SER A 763 15.24 3.92 -24.17
N LEU A 764 15.27 3.97 -22.82
CA LEU A 764 16.07 4.95 -22.10
C LEU A 764 17.56 4.62 -22.26
N GLU A 765 18.27 5.44 -23.04
CA GLU A 765 19.69 5.26 -23.34
C GLU A 765 20.60 6.00 -22.35
N ARG A 766 20.15 7.15 -21.83
CA ARG A 766 20.95 8.03 -20.99
C ARG A 766 20.10 8.68 -19.90
N ILE A 767 20.66 8.75 -18.69
CA ILE A 767 20.11 9.53 -17.60
C ILE A 767 21.20 10.33 -16.87
N SER A 768 20.95 11.63 -16.66
CA SER A 768 21.76 12.50 -15.81
C SER A 768 21.06 12.72 -14.47
N MET A 769 21.79 12.55 -13.37
CA MET A 769 21.26 12.65 -12.00
C MET A 769 22.30 13.23 -11.04
N PRO A 770 22.65 14.53 -11.13
CA PRO A 770 23.86 15.10 -10.53
C PRO A 770 23.90 15.07 -9.00
N ASN A 771 22.75 15.16 -8.32
CA ASN A 771 22.65 15.33 -6.86
C ASN A 771 21.80 14.25 -6.17
N VAL A 772 21.51 13.13 -6.84
CA VAL A 772 20.69 12.07 -6.23
C VAL A 772 21.46 11.40 -5.10
N GLU A 773 20.82 11.27 -3.94
CA GLU A 773 21.31 10.59 -2.73
C GLU A 773 20.72 9.19 -2.59
N LYS A 774 19.54 8.93 -3.16
CA LYS A 774 18.84 7.64 -3.06
C LYS A 774 18.18 7.22 -4.36
N ILE A 775 18.41 5.97 -4.75
CA ILE A 775 17.70 5.29 -5.83
C ILE A 775 16.84 4.19 -5.23
N GLY A 776 15.54 4.24 -5.48
CA GLY A 776 14.53 3.33 -4.95
C GLY A 776 14.57 1.90 -5.52
N ARG A 777 13.66 1.07 -5.01
CA ARG A 777 13.47 -0.31 -5.48
C ARG A 777 13.00 -0.32 -6.92
N SER A 778 13.67 -1.12 -7.76
CA SER A 778 13.30 -1.33 -9.17
C SER A 778 13.15 -0.06 -10.02
N SER A 779 13.79 1.05 -9.61
CA SER A 779 13.58 2.36 -10.25
C SER A 779 13.97 2.40 -11.73
N PHE A 780 14.91 1.58 -12.18
CA PHE A 780 15.35 1.43 -13.59
C PHE A 780 15.25 -0.02 -14.08
N TYR A 781 14.47 -0.86 -13.40
CA TYR A 781 14.29 -2.25 -13.81
C TYR A 781 13.83 -2.29 -15.28
N GLY A 782 14.47 -3.08 -16.13
CA GLY A 782 14.07 -3.26 -17.53
C GLY A 782 14.36 -2.06 -18.44
N CYS A 783 15.19 -1.09 -18.01
CA CYS A 783 15.78 -0.08 -18.89
C CYS A 783 16.85 -0.72 -19.78
N SER A 784 16.42 -1.54 -20.74
CA SER A 784 17.27 -2.43 -21.51
C SER A 784 18.29 -1.73 -22.42
N SER A 785 18.00 -0.50 -22.85
CA SER A 785 18.89 0.32 -23.68
C SER A 785 19.88 1.20 -22.90
N LEU A 786 19.81 1.20 -21.57
CA LEU A 786 20.67 2.05 -20.73
C LEU A 786 22.11 1.55 -20.80
N LYS A 787 22.95 2.25 -21.55
CA LYS A 787 24.31 1.79 -21.87
C LYS A 787 25.37 2.26 -20.89
N ASN A 788 25.37 3.55 -20.60
CA ASN A 788 26.35 4.21 -19.74
C ASN A 788 25.63 4.95 -18.63
N LEU A 789 26.05 4.72 -17.39
CA LEU A 789 25.42 5.29 -16.21
C LEU A 789 26.46 5.92 -15.29
N ALA A 790 26.39 7.24 -15.14
CA ALA A 790 27.17 7.98 -14.15
C ALA A 790 26.37 8.08 -12.85
N LEU A 791 26.82 7.38 -11.81
CA LEU A 791 26.26 7.52 -10.46
C LEU A 791 26.88 8.75 -9.77
N PRO A 792 26.10 9.63 -9.13
CA PRO A 792 26.62 10.86 -8.54
C PRO A 792 27.37 10.57 -7.25
N ALA A 793 28.37 11.40 -6.94
CA ALA A 793 29.15 11.29 -5.71
C ALA A 793 28.32 11.51 -4.43
N THR A 794 27.11 12.07 -4.54
CA THR A 794 26.14 12.22 -3.44
C THR A 794 25.41 10.92 -3.08
N LEU A 795 25.44 9.91 -3.95
CA LEU A 795 24.63 8.69 -3.81
C LEU A 795 24.98 7.90 -2.54
N LYS A 796 23.98 7.67 -1.70
CA LYS A 796 24.08 6.90 -0.44
C LYS A 796 23.50 5.50 -0.55
N SER A 797 22.43 5.32 -1.30
CA SER A 797 21.75 4.02 -1.36
C SER A 797 21.16 3.67 -2.72
N ILE A 798 21.23 2.37 -3.03
CA ILE A 798 20.67 1.76 -4.24
C ILE A 798 19.71 0.65 -3.82
N GLY A 799 18.46 0.75 -4.25
CA GLY A 799 17.38 -0.17 -3.89
C GLY A 799 17.50 -1.57 -4.48
N GLN A 800 16.70 -2.49 -3.95
CA GLN A 800 16.56 -3.85 -4.48
C GLN A 800 16.14 -3.79 -5.96
N MET A 801 16.78 -4.61 -6.82
CA MET A 801 16.49 -4.73 -8.25
C MET A 801 16.57 -3.40 -9.04
N ALA A 802 17.24 -2.37 -8.51
CA ALA A 802 17.21 -1.01 -9.06
C ALA A 802 17.55 -0.95 -10.57
N PHE A 803 18.53 -1.72 -11.03
CA PHE A 803 18.98 -1.81 -12.42
C PHE A 803 18.87 -3.23 -12.99
N GLN A 804 17.99 -4.06 -12.43
CA GLN A 804 17.76 -5.40 -12.98
C GLN A 804 17.31 -5.31 -14.45
N ASP A 805 17.77 -6.22 -15.30
CA ASP A 805 17.44 -6.28 -16.74
C ASP A 805 17.89 -5.05 -17.56
N CYS A 806 18.83 -4.23 -17.06
CA CYS A 806 19.56 -3.24 -17.86
C CYS A 806 20.63 -3.92 -18.75
N PHE A 807 20.21 -4.65 -19.78
CA PHE A 807 21.10 -5.52 -20.57
C PHE A 807 22.20 -4.79 -21.36
N ALA A 808 21.99 -3.53 -21.74
CA ALA A 808 22.99 -2.73 -22.44
C ALA A 808 24.06 -2.12 -21.51
N LEU A 809 23.93 -2.24 -20.19
CA LEU A 809 24.86 -1.61 -19.25
C LEU A 809 26.23 -2.30 -19.33
N GLU A 810 27.21 -1.62 -19.93
CA GLU A 810 28.55 -2.16 -20.16
C GLU A 810 29.48 -1.85 -18.97
N THR A 811 29.39 -0.66 -18.39
CA THR A 811 30.18 -0.26 -17.23
C THR A 811 29.38 0.53 -16.20
N LEU A 812 29.83 0.44 -14.95
CA LEU A 812 29.29 1.19 -13.83
C LEU A 812 30.40 1.57 -12.85
N VAL A 813 30.39 2.81 -12.37
CA VAL A 813 31.26 3.27 -11.28
C VAL A 813 30.42 3.48 -10.02
N ILE A 814 30.73 2.75 -8.95
CA ILE A 814 30.09 2.89 -7.63
C ILE A 814 30.95 3.82 -6.77
N PRO A 815 30.43 5.02 -6.39
CA PRO A 815 31.20 5.98 -5.61
C PRO A 815 31.37 5.54 -4.15
N ALA A 816 32.39 6.07 -3.49
CA ALA A 816 32.74 5.72 -2.10
C ALA A 816 31.63 6.03 -1.09
N SER A 817 30.75 6.97 -1.45
CA SER A 817 29.60 7.44 -0.68
C SER A 817 28.46 6.42 -0.55
N VAL A 818 28.43 5.36 -1.36
CA VAL A 818 27.37 4.35 -1.31
C VAL A 818 27.50 3.46 -0.07
N GLU A 819 26.54 3.61 0.84
CA GLU A 819 26.50 2.92 2.13
C GLU A 819 25.67 1.63 2.06
N LYS A 820 24.67 1.55 1.16
CA LYS A 820 23.74 0.43 1.05
C LYS A 820 23.40 0.08 -0.40
N ILE A 821 23.43 -1.22 -0.72
CA ILE A 821 22.96 -1.78 -2.00
C ILE A 821 22.03 -2.96 -1.72
N GLY A 822 20.82 -2.94 -2.30
CA GLY A 822 19.82 -3.99 -2.12
C GLY A 822 20.04 -5.24 -2.97
N ASP A 823 19.25 -6.28 -2.72
CA ASP A 823 19.33 -7.55 -3.46
C ASP A 823 19.14 -7.33 -4.96
N PHE A 824 19.92 -8.02 -5.78
CA PHE A 824 19.76 -8.05 -7.25
C PHE A 824 19.86 -6.67 -7.92
N ALA A 825 20.42 -5.66 -7.24
CA ALA A 825 20.50 -4.29 -7.74
C ALA A 825 21.09 -4.21 -9.15
N PHE A 826 22.08 -5.06 -9.47
CA PHE A 826 22.69 -5.15 -10.80
C PHE A 826 22.53 -6.53 -11.42
N LEU A 827 21.32 -7.11 -11.34
CA LEU A 827 20.97 -8.33 -12.09
C LEU A 827 20.73 -8.01 -13.59
N CYS A 828 21.79 -7.56 -14.28
CA CYS A 828 21.82 -7.18 -15.69
C CYS A 828 22.34 -8.31 -16.62
N GLY A 829 22.73 -7.96 -17.85
CA GLY A 829 23.39 -8.84 -18.83
C GLY A 829 24.88 -9.12 -18.54
N ASP A 830 25.44 -10.19 -19.11
CA ASP A 830 26.74 -10.77 -18.71
C ASP A 830 27.97 -9.94 -19.07
N VAL A 831 27.80 -8.78 -19.71
CA VAL A 831 28.89 -7.90 -20.13
C VAL A 831 29.30 -6.89 -19.05
N LEU A 832 28.44 -6.53 -18.09
CA LEU A 832 28.70 -5.44 -17.15
C LEU A 832 29.99 -5.62 -16.33
N THR A 833 30.88 -4.62 -16.38
CA THR A 833 32.03 -4.46 -15.47
C THR A 833 31.75 -3.38 -14.43
N ILE A 834 32.00 -3.67 -13.15
CA ILE A 834 31.75 -2.74 -12.05
C ILE A 834 33.09 -2.21 -11.51
N PHE A 835 33.24 -0.90 -11.47
CA PHE A 835 34.36 -0.20 -10.84
C PHE A 835 33.88 0.41 -9.52
N SER A 836 34.70 0.37 -8.46
CA SER A 836 34.34 1.00 -7.18
C SER A 836 35.50 1.80 -6.60
N GLU A 837 35.20 3.00 -6.09
CA GLU A 837 36.15 3.79 -5.30
C GLU A 837 36.49 3.12 -3.95
N ARG A 838 35.66 2.19 -3.49
CA ARG A 838 35.89 1.46 -2.23
C ARG A 838 36.93 0.37 -2.41
N ALA A 839 37.65 0.05 -1.34
CA ALA A 839 38.60 -1.06 -1.34
C ALA A 839 37.93 -2.44 -1.24
N GLU A 840 36.70 -2.50 -0.73
CA GLU A 840 35.91 -3.72 -0.56
C GLU A 840 34.40 -3.39 -0.48
N ALA A 841 33.56 -4.44 -0.53
CA ALA A 841 32.12 -4.30 -0.40
C ALA A 841 31.71 -3.74 0.97
N GLY A 842 30.68 -2.88 1.01
CA GLY A 842 30.19 -2.33 2.27
C GLY A 842 29.51 -3.36 3.16
N GLU A 843 29.63 -3.21 4.47
CA GLU A 843 29.02 -4.10 5.47
C GLU A 843 27.49 -4.23 5.31
N ASN A 844 26.84 -3.16 4.85
CA ASN A 844 25.39 -3.09 4.62
C ASN A 844 24.97 -3.36 3.17
N TRP A 845 25.90 -3.81 2.32
CA TRP A 845 25.55 -4.25 0.97
C TRP A 845 25.00 -5.68 1.03
N SER A 846 23.87 -5.92 0.35
CA SER A 846 23.31 -7.27 0.26
C SER A 846 24.33 -8.22 -0.34
N ARG A 847 24.43 -9.46 0.16
CA ARG A 847 25.26 -10.51 -0.47
C ARG A 847 24.79 -10.90 -1.87
N LEU A 848 23.57 -10.53 -2.25
CA LEU A 848 22.93 -10.83 -3.53
C LEU A 848 22.95 -9.63 -4.49
N TRP A 849 23.66 -8.54 -4.15
CA TRP A 849 23.70 -7.31 -4.95
C TRP A 849 24.23 -7.53 -6.39
N ASN A 850 25.19 -8.45 -6.56
CA ASN A 850 25.86 -8.83 -7.81
C ASN A 850 25.81 -10.36 -8.05
N MET A 851 24.62 -10.98 -8.06
CA MET A 851 24.45 -12.44 -8.09
C MET A 851 25.05 -13.21 -9.29
N ARG A 852 25.24 -12.58 -10.45
CA ARG A 852 25.91 -13.23 -11.59
C ARG A 852 27.43 -13.21 -11.48
N ASN A 853 27.96 -12.72 -10.34
CA ASN A 853 29.37 -12.60 -10.04
C ASN A 853 30.16 -11.89 -11.15
N ARG A 854 29.65 -10.73 -11.58
CA ARG A 854 30.34 -9.92 -12.59
C ARG A 854 31.63 -9.33 -12.03
N PRO A 855 32.66 -9.09 -12.86
CA PRO A 855 33.92 -8.51 -12.40
C PRO A 855 33.72 -7.21 -11.63
N VAL A 856 34.29 -7.13 -10.43
CA VAL A 856 34.35 -5.91 -9.62
C VAL A 856 35.80 -5.49 -9.42
N LEU A 857 36.13 -4.27 -9.85
CA LEU A 857 37.44 -3.66 -9.66
C LEU A 857 37.36 -2.68 -8.50
N TRP A 858 38.02 -3.03 -7.40
CA TRP A 858 38.05 -2.23 -6.17
C TRP A 858 39.21 -1.23 -6.15
N GLY A 859 39.05 -0.16 -5.37
CA GLY A 859 40.08 0.84 -5.12
C GLY A 859 40.41 1.69 -6.35
N CYS A 860 39.43 1.92 -7.22
CA CYS A 860 39.60 2.77 -8.39
C CYS A 860 39.81 4.24 -8.00
N THR A 861 40.74 4.90 -8.67
CA THR A 861 40.92 6.35 -8.63
C THR A 861 40.11 6.97 -9.77
N LEU A 862 39.23 7.92 -9.44
CA LEU A 862 38.48 8.67 -10.43
C LEU A 862 39.20 9.97 -10.83
N SER A 863 38.72 10.57 -11.92
CA SER A 863 39.10 11.92 -12.32
C SER A 863 38.74 12.95 -11.26
N ALA A 864 39.31 14.16 -11.36
CA ALA A 864 39.07 15.22 -10.38
C ALA A 864 37.58 15.61 -10.26
N ASP A 865 36.84 15.52 -11.37
CA ASP A 865 35.39 15.74 -11.46
C ASP A 865 34.56 14.47 -11.20
N LYS A 866 35.22 13.34 -10.92
CA LYS A 866 34.64 12.02 -10.64
C LYS A 866 33.81 11.43 -11.77
N THR A 867 34.00 11.89 -13.00
CA THR A 867 33.20 11.45 -14.16
C THR A 867 33.72 10.19 -14.86
N TYR A 868 34.98 9.81 -14.64
CA TYR A 868 35.55 8.59 -15.22
C TYR A 868 36.68 7.99 -14.37
N VAL A 869 37.03 6.73 -14.66
CA VAL A 869 38.13 6.01 -13.97
C VAL A 869 39.49 6.41 -14.56
N VAL A 870 40.40 6.85 -13.69
CA VAL A 870 41.78 7.23 -14.03
C VAL A 870 42.74 6.06 -13.85
N SER A 871 42.61 5.31 -12.76
CA SER A 871 43.48 4.16 -12.49
C SER A 871 42.86 3.22 -11.47
N PHE A 872 43.42 2.03 -11.33
CA PHE A 872 43.16 1.14 -10.21
C PHE A 872 44.41 0.30 -9.90
N THR A 873 44.42 -0.38 -8.76
CA THR A 873 45.52 -1.29 -8.38
C THR A 873 45.02 -2.73 -8.38
N MET A 874 45.70 -3.60 -9.13
CA MET A 874 45.41 -5.04 -9.12
C MET A 874 45.56 -5.61 -7.71
N ASN A 875 44.58 -6.38 -7.26
CA ASN A 875 44.59 -7.01 -5.94
C ASN A 875 43.91 -8.39 -5.99
N ASP A 876 43.99 -9.14 -4.90
CA ASP A 876 43.40 -10.47 -4.78
C ASP A 876 41.85 -10.46 -4.80
N SER A 877 41.23 -9.29 -4.63
CA SER A 877 39.78 -9.10 -4.49
C SER A 877 39.04 -8.89 -5.83
N VAL A 878 39.70 -9.10 -6.97
CA VAL A 878 39.00 -9.14 -8.26
C VAL A 878 38.18 -10.44 -8.34
N GLU A 879 36.98 -10.41 -7.79
CA GLU A 879 36.08 -11.56 -7.76
C GLU A 879 35.58 -11.90 -9.18
N ASN A 880 35.73 -13.17 -9.55
CA ASN A 880 35.12 -13.84 -10.71
C ASN A 880 35.37 -13.24 -12.11
N TYR A 881 36.54 -13.59 -12.68
CA TYR A 881 36.87 -13.42 -14.09
C TYR A 881 36.15 -14.40 -15.06
N THR A 882 35.04 -15.01 -14.65
CA THR A 882 34.35 -16.03 -15.46
C THR A 882 33.44 -15.46 -16.56
N ALA A 883 33.36 -14.13 -16.72
CA ALA A 883 32.69 -13.54 -17.88
C ALA A 883 33.57 -13.79 -19.12
N GLU A 884 33.07 -14.56 -20.09
CA GLU A 884 33.78 -14.92 -21.33
C GLU A 884 34.31 -13.71 -22.14
N ASN A 885 33.88 -12.49 -21.80
CA ASN A 885 34.12 -11.25 -22.55
C ASN A 885 35.19 -10.30 -21.98
N GLY A 886 35.84 -10.61 -20.83
CA GLY A 886 36.88 -9.75 -20.24
C GLY A 886 36.36 -8.55 -19.44
N ILE A 887 37.21 -7.53 -19.21
CA ILE A 887 36.85 -6.26 -18.56
C ILE A 887 36.43 -5.25 -19.64
N ASN A 888 35.23 -4.69 -19.51
CA ASN A 888 34.77 -3.62 -20.38
C ASN A 888 35.48 -2.30 -20.13
N ALA A 889 35.64 -1.52 -21.20
CA ALA A 889 36.20 -0.17 -21.16
C ALA A 889 35.40 0.73 -20.21
N PRO A 890 36.02 1.40 -19.23
CA PRO A 890 35.31 2.40 -18.41
C PRO A 890 34.67 3.46 -19.31
N TYR A 891 33.64 4.14 -18.81
CA TYR A 891 33.00 5.22 -19.55
C TYR A 891 33.66 6.58 -19.25
N ARG A 892 33.90 7.35 -20.31
CA ARG A 892 34.26 8.78 -20.26
C ARG A 892 33.61 9.49 -21.45
N ALA A 893 32.72 10.43 -21.18
CA ALA A 893 32.02 11.18 -22.23
C ALA A 893 33.03 11.92 -23.14
N GLY A 894 32.93 11.74 -24.46
CA GLY A 894 33.78 12.42 -25.46
C GLY A 894 35.17 11.81 -25.68
N TYR A 895 35.49 10.68 -25.04
CA TYR A 895 36.79 10.03 -25.18
C TYR A 895 36.65 8.55 -25.55
N THR A 896 37.59 8.06 -26.35
CA THR A 896 37.76 6.64 -26.63
C THR A 896 38.76 6.05 -25.64
N PHE A 897 38.40 4.92 -25.02
CA PHE A 897 39.29 4.19 -24.15
C PHE A 897 40.26 3.34 -24.99
N ASP A 898 41.56 3.68 -24.98
CA ASP A 898 42.58 2.95 -25.75
C ASP A 898 43.23 1.82 -24.96
N GLY A 899 42.86 1.68 -23.69
CA GLY A 899 43.33 0.60 -22.84
C GLY A 899 43.89 1.04 -21.51
N TRP A 900 44.28 0.04 -20.72
CA TRP A 900 45.01 0.24 -19.49
C TRP A 900 46.52 0.26 -19.80
N VAL A 901 47.31 1.09 -19.10
CA VAL A 901 48.77 1.20 -19.24
C VAL A 901 49.46 1.32 -17.88
N SER A 902 50.65 0.75 -17.75
CA SER A 902 51.48 0.82 -16.53
C SER A 902 52.81 1.46 -16.88
N ALA A 903 53.58 1.78 -15.83
CA ALA A 903 54.96 2.22 -15.98
C ALA A 903 55.86 1.21 -16.74
N GLN A 904 55.49 -0.07 -16.83
CA GLN A 904 56.26 -1.10 -17.55
C GLN A 904 55.91 -1.26 -19.04
N LYS A 905 54.85 -0.59 -19.54
CA LYS A 905 54.52 -0.43 -20.98
C LYS A 905 54.34 -1.69 -21.86
N ASP A 906 54.10 -2.87 -21.29
CA ASP A 906 54.12 -4.17 -22.01
C ASP A 906 52.79 -4.96 -22.05
N TYR A 907 51.61 -4.37 -21.84
CA TYR A 907 50.36 -5.14 -21.87
C TYR A 907 49.23 -4.51 -22.71
N ASP A 908 48.43 -5.40 -23.31
CA ASP A 908 47.22 -5.10 -24.07
C ASP A 908 46.04 -4.88 -23.10
N ALA A 909 45.12 -3.97 -23.45
CA ALA A 909 43.92 -3.66 -22.66
C ALA A 909 43.07 -4.89 -22.31
N LYS A 910 43.13 -5.94 -23.14
CA LYS A 910 42.40 -7.20 -22.95
C LYS A 910 43.04 -8.14 -21.92
N ASP A 911 44.30 -7.93 -21.55
CA ASP A 911 45.10 -8.83 -20.70
C ASP A 911 45.30 -8.31 -19.26
N VAL A 912 44.39 -7.43 -18.81
CA VAL A 912 44.42 -6.78 -17.48
C VAL A 912 44.51 -7.77 -16.31
N TYR A 913 43.90 -8.97 -16.44
CA TYR A 913 43.96 -10.02 -15.41
C TYR A 913 45.35 -10.64 -15.23
N GLN A 914 46.24 -10.47 -16.20
CA GLN A 914 47.60 -11.01 -16.15
C GLN A 914 48.59 -10.06 -15.47
N ALA A 915 48.17 -8.84 -15.15
CA ALA A 915 49.00 -7.89 -14.43
C ALA A 915 49.28 -8.41 -13.00
N PRO A 916 50.55 -8.37 -12.53
CA PRO A 916 50.88 -8.82 -11.18
C PRO A 916 50.08 -8.09 -10.10
N ASN A 917 49.72 -8.80 -9.02
CA ASN A 917 49.13 -8.18 -7.83
C ASN A 917 49.99 -7.01 -7.34
N GLY A 918 49.32 -5.90 -7.01
CA GLY A 918 49.93 -4.63 -6.63
C GLY A 918 50.29 -3.71 -7.80
N THR A 919 50.07 -4.12 -9.05
CA THR A 919 50.33 -3.26 -10.22
C THR A 919 49.26 -2.19 -10.34
N ALA A 920 49.67 -0.92 -10.36
CA ALA A 920 48.79 0.20 -10.69
C ALA A 920 48.64 0.32 -12.23
N LEU A 921 47.40 0.26 -12.71
CA LEU A 921 47.04 0.38 -14.11
C LEU A 921 46.29 1.70 -14.32
N SER A 922 46.78 2.55 -15.22
CA SER A 922 46.17 3.84 -15.56
C SER A 922 45.41 3.75 -16.87
N ALA A 923 44.25 4.41 -16.96
CA ALA A 923 43.44 4.47 -18.16
C ALA A 923 44.10 5.41 -19.19
N LEU A 924 44.32 4.90 -20.40
CA LEU A 924 44.71 5.68 -21.57
C LEU A 924 43.45 6.08 -22.35
N TRP A 925 43.32 7.38 -22.59
CA TRP A 925 42.19 7.96 -23.30
C TRP A 925 42.70 8.79 -24.46
N THR A 926 42.14 8.57 -25.64
CA THR A 926 42.29 9.46 -26.80
C THR A 926 41.00 10.24 -26.96
N GLU A 927 41.14 11.55 -27.18
CA GLU A 927 40.02 12.41 -27.54
C GLU A 927 39.40 11.84 -28.81
N GLY A 928 38.12 11.44 -28.74
CA GLY A 928 37.42 10.99 -29.94
C GLY A 928 37.26 12.17 -30.88
N ASP A 929 37.15 11.92 -32.20
CA ASP A 929 36.51 12.92 -33.06
C ASP A 929 35.15 13.24 -32.42
N PRO A 930 34.79 14.53 -32.24
CA PRO A 930 33.49 14.86 -31.69
C PRO A 930 32.43 14.19 -32.57
N GLU A 931 31.60 13.32 -31.98
CA GLU A 931 30.33 13.01 -32.62
C GLU A 931 29.65 14.35 -32.94
N PRO A 932 29.06 14.49 -34.13
CA PRO A 932 28.50 15.76 -34.54
C PRO A 932 27.51 16.22 -33.47
N ASP A 933 27.66 17.48 -33.04
CA ASP A 933 26.70 18.13 -32.17
C ASP A 933 25.27 17.78 -32.63
N PRO A 934 24.30 17.59 -31.72
CA PRO A 934 22.91 17.68 -32.14
C PRO A 934 22.77 18.99 -32.90
N VAL A 935 22.43 18.89 -34.19
CA VAL A 935 22.25 20.05 -35.08
C VAL A 935 21.43 21.07 -34.29
N PRO A 936 21.96 22.28 -34.01
CA PRO A 936 21.15 23.31 -33.41
C PRO A 936 19.95 23.48 -34.33
N SER A 937 18.75 23.32 -33.76
CA SER A 937 17.53 23.68 -34.48
C SER A 937 17.74 25.07 -35.07
N PRO A 938 17.42 25.29 -36.36
CA PRO A 938 17.63 26.59 -36.97
C PRO A 938 16.95 27.63 -36.09
N THR A 939 17.71 28.64 -35.65
CA THR A 939 17.14 29.85 -35.05
C THR A 939 15.96 30.28 -35.93
N PRO A 940 14.77 30.52 -35.35
CA PRO A 940 13.67 31.06 -36.13
C PRO A 940 14.18 32.35 -36.80
N PRO A 941 13.90 32.58 -38.08
CA PRO A 941 14.21 33.87 -38.67
C PRO A 941 13.51 34.95 -37.81
N PRO A 942 14.15 36.12 -37.60
CA PRO A 942 13.45 37.24 -37.01
C PRO A 942 12.18 37.48 -37.83
N PHE A 943 11.03 37.48 -37.15
CA PHE A 943 9.77 37.95 -37.72
C PHE A 943 10.03 39.34 -38.30
N VAL A 944 10.11 39.42 -39.62
CA VAL A 944 9.85 40.65 -40.36
C VAL A 944 8.35 40.67 -40.54
N GLU A 945 7.69 41.64 -39.89
CA GLU A 945 6.34 42.05 -40.28
C GLU A 945 6.39 42.43 -41.76
N GLU A 946 5.76 41.65 -42.63
CA GLU A 946 5.30 42.15 -43.93
C GLU A 946 3.78 42.06 -43.95
N GLU A 947 3.17 43.25 -44.06
CA GLU A 947 1.78 43.50 -44.40
C GLU A 947 1.42 42.84 -45.73
N GLU A 948 0.40 41.98 -45.75
CA GLU A 948 -0.83 42.08 -46.55
C GLU A 948 -1.77 40.89 -46.30
#